data_AF-A0A6I9SSA8-F1
#
_entry.id   AF-A0A6I9SSA8-F1
#
_cell.length_a   1.000
_cell.length_b   1.000
_cell.length_c   1.000
_cell.angle_alpha   90.00
_cell.angle_beta   90.00
_cell.angle_gamma   90.00
#
_symmetry.space_group_name_H-M   'P 1'
#
loop_
_entity.id
_entity.type
_entity.pdbx_description
1 polymer ?
#
loop_
_entity_poly.entity_id
_entity_poly.type
_entity_poly.pdbx_seq_one_letter_code
_entity_poly.pdbx_strand_id
1 'polypeptide(L)'
;MPWEGTNANTDVERQLEAPLPWIGMYVAGASLVCTLAMAADAFHGFWSKKYWFPSKYFALDATSLALLAVAMKLPVDLTTRMYAVTDRLAKVSSLVFLSTAMANFLTSLGSMGDKDVLMNVTALGILVITVTANVCIQVIQVHSYLSGRLVFVEEILAIIAMLILLVMVSSSALMIPSTKRYLEKKYHEMHKSALNEEQVDMGRVTTEKLRVLIKKYWVMAETSSPQFVIARSVTCTASGAVSFLIALILVEAQIRMGMEFSILNNYYSSYGWSTKWIMISQTIGVIVGTIAPAARWFIAIWFRSSNNGSKAIKGAFTVEGYWTQKMVEWEQRSLSVKIRHLKFRKVVHCLRGLVLKFCIFVQFLVVLASKLVLLVSICITTPTILCLNYVTQLRQRRVSDSGSSRHHKVTESTANSEVDIRHYVMLLEGEVELPTESVENICKEVDKVIQKGQKKKPIYLLKFLCKSSNFRGVIEFDSRRVLSLNSQDLPYCWSLAVVTLTSITLALPNVEKQKSNHLLNSVTEGLRFIKLIDSLHKKGDLENIRTAADVVWILHELSGKAQKTVLEFKRGARDSLMKNPLNWPPKVIAANSMYRISRTILLTHSAENDKTDEELFEQLSIMIADIMAACLTNLPQVITMKCHRNAIEEREKSVCKAALLLGETEEILALLQQRELPFLDPDRAAYIEEWRALMKKENKNNQDSV
;
A
#
# COMPACT_ATOMS: atom_id res chain seq x y z
N MET A 1 4.22 -49.83 -59.53
CA MET A 1 4.25 -49.71 -58.06
C MET A 1 4.17 -48.22 -57.73
N PRO A 2 3.04 -47.74 -57.20
CA PRO A 2 2.84 -46.31 -56.96
C PRO A 2 3.28 -45.92 -55.53
N TRP A 3 4.04 -44.82 -55.43
CA TRP A 3 3.87 -43.68 -54.51
C TRP A 3 3.07 -43.83 -53.18
N GLU A 4 3.25 -44.89 -52.39
CA GLU A 4 2.65 -44.99 -51.04
C GLU A 4 3.44 -44.22 -49.95
N GLY A 5 4.72 -43.93 -50.18
CA GLY A 5 5.58 -43.30 -49.16
C GLY A 5 5.37 -41.79 -48.93
N THR A 6 4.91 -41.04 -49.94
CA THR A 6 4.69 -39.58 -49.80
C THR A 6 3.40 -39.22 -49.10
N ASN A 7 2.33 -40.01 -49.29
CA ASN A 7 1.03 -39.74 -48.66
C ASN A 7 1.05 -40.05 -47.15
N ALA A 8 1.75 -41.11 -46.74
CA ALA A 8 1.92 -41.45 -45.33
C ALA A 8 2.66 -40.35 -44.55
N ASN A 9 3.73 -39.77 -45.13
CA ASN A 9 4.46 -38.67 -44.50
C ASN A 9 3.61 -37.40 -44.36
N THR A 10 2.80 -37.07 -45.37
CA THR A 10 1.89 -35.90 -45.29
C THR A 10 0.72 -36.11 -44.33
N ASP A 11 0.24 -37.34 -44.17
CA ASP A 11 -0.83 -37.65 -43.22
C ASP A 11 -0.33 -37.67 -41.78
N VAL A 12 0.90 -38.15 -41.54
CA VAL A 12 1.57 -38.04 -40.23
C VAL A 12 1.82 -36.58 -39.87
N GLU A 13 2.28 -35.75 -40.82
CA GLU A 13 2.47 -34.31 -40.61
C GLU A 13 1.16 -33.61 -40.26
N ARG A 14 0.06 -33.91 -40.97
CA ARG A 14 -1.28 -33.38 -40.64
C ARG A 14 -1.78 -33.81 -39.26
N GLN A 15 -1.53 -35.06 -38.85
CA GLN A 15 -1.91 -35.54 -37.52
C GLN A 15 -1.12 -34.85 -36.40
N LEU A 16 0.16 -34.54 -36.65
CA LEU A 16 1.01 -33.79 -35.73
C LEU A 16 0.63 -32.31 -35.64
N GLU A 17 0.13 -31.72 -36.74
CA GLU A 17 -0.29 -30.31 -36.80
C GLU A 17 -1.72 -30.06 -36.31
N ALA A 18 -2.59 -31.08 -36.30
CA ALA A 18 -3.99 -30.96 -35.88
C ALA A 18 -4.23 -30.27 -34.51
N PRO A 19 -3.36 -30.42 -33.48
CA PRO A 19 -3.51 -29.72 -32.21
C PRO A 19 -3.07 -28.24 -32.23
N LEU A 20 -2.30 -27.78 -33.22
CA LEU A 20 -1.68 -26.44 -33.23
C LEU A 20 -2.71 -25.30 -33.17
N PRO A 21 -3.87 -25.34 -33.86
CA PRO A 21 -4.91 -24.33 -33.69
C PRO A 21 -5.45 -24.22 -32.26
N TRP A 22 -5.55 -25.34 -31.53
CA TRP A 22 -5.97 -25.34 -30.13
C TRP A 22 -4.89 -24.76 -29.21
N ILE A 23 -3.62 -25.05 -29.49
CA ILE A 23 -2.50 -24.39 -28.81
C ILE A 23 -2.56 -22.88 -29.06
N GLY A 24 -2.85 -22.44 -30.29
CA GLY A 24 -3.01 -21.03 -30.61
C GLY A 24 -4.17 -20.36 -29.87
N MET A 25 -5.30 -21.05 -29.67
CA MET A 25 -6.39 -20.56 -28.82
C MET A 25 -5.97 -20.42 -27.36
N TYR A 26 -5.16 -21.36 -26.85
CA TYR A 26 -4.60 -21.26 -25.51
C TYR A 26 -3.65 -20.06 -25.37
N VAL A 27 -2.83 -19.78 -26.38
CA VAL A 27 -1.97 -18.58 -26.46
C VAL A 27 -2.82 -17.30 -26.41
N ALA A 28 -3.85 -17.22 -27.25
CA ALA A 28 -4.76 -16.06 -27.27
C ALA A 28 -5.47 -15.86 -25.92
N GLY A 29 -5.92 -16.95 -25.28
CA GLY A 29 -6.52 -16.92 -23.95
C GLY A 29 -5.55 -16.39 -22.88
N ALA A 30 -4.30 -16.87 -22.87
CA ALA A 30 -3.27 -16.36 -21.96
C ALA A 30 -2.99 -14.87 -22.18
N SER A 31 -2.88 -14.42 -23.44
CA SER A 31 -2.72 -13.00 -23.79
C SER A 31 -3.89 -12.14 -23.31
N LEU A 32 -5.13 -12.63 -23.39
CA LEU A 32 -6.32 -11.94 -22.87
C LEU A 32 -6.29 -11.80 -21.34
N VAL A 33 -5.89 -12.85 -20.61
CA VAL A 33 -5.76 -12.79 -19.15
C VAL A 33 -4.73 -11.75 -18.73
N CYS A 34 -3.55 -11.74 -19.37
CA CYS A 34 -2.55 -10.69 -19.15
C CYS A 34 -3.10 -9.29 -19.47
N THR A 35 -3.88 -9.16 -20.55
CA THR A 35 -4.50 -7.89 -20.95
C THR A 35 -5.51 -7.39 -19.92
N LEU A 36 -6.35 -8.28 -19.37
CA LEU A 36 -7.31 -7.94 -18.31
C LEU A 36 -6.59 -7.50 -17.03
N ALA A 37 -5.48 -8.14 -16.68
CA ALA A 37 -4.66 -7.74 -15.53
C ALA A 37 -4.04 -6.34 -15.73
N MET A 38 -3.49 -6.05 -16.92
CA MET A 38 -3.00 -4.71 -17.27
C MET A 38 -4.12 -3.66 -17.26
N ALA A 39 -5.31 -4.01 -17.75
CA ALA A 39 -6.48 -3.13 -17.73
C ALA A 39 -6.93 -2.80 -16.30
N ALA A 40 -6.92 -3.78 -15.40
CA ALA A 40 -7.28 -3.60 -14.01
C ALA A 40 -6.31 -2.64 -13.28
N ASP A 41 -5.01 -2.73 -13.57
CA ASP A 41 -4.01 -1.78 -13.06
C ASP A 41 -4.23 -0.36 -13.60
N ALA A 42 -4.49 -0.21 -14.90
CA ALA A 42 -4.79 1.09 -15.51
C ALA A 42 -6.07 1.72 -14.91
N PHE A 43 -7.13 0.92 -14.77
CA PHE A 43 -8.39 1.35 -14.17
C PHE A 43 -8.21 1.73 -12.69
N HIS A 44 -7.44 0.94 -11.94
CA HIS A 44 -7.16 1.23 -10.53
C HIS A 44 -6.39 2.54 -10.37
N GLY A 45 -5.39 2.81 -11.20
CA GLY A 45 -4.67 4.09 -11.21
C GLY A 45 -5.59 5.29 -11.49
N PHE A 46 -6.46 5.17 -12.50
CA PHE A 46 -7.43 6.23 -12.83
C PHE A 46 -8.43 6.48 -11.69
N TRP A 47 -9.00 5.41 -11.13
CA TRP A 47 -10.04 5.53 -10.11
C TRP A 47 -9.49 6.02 -8.76
N SER A 48 -8.28 5.60 -8.40
CA SER A 48 -7.59 6.09 -7.19
C SER A 48 -7.08 7.53 -7.35
N LYS A 49 -7.01 8.05 -8.58
CA LYS A 49 -6.30 9.30 -8.95
C LYS A 49 -4.79 9.24 -8.65
N LYS A 50 -4.22 8.03 -8.59
CA LYS A 50 -2.77 7.82 -8.51
C LYS A 50 -2.18 7.94 -9.91
N TYR A 51 -1.74 9.15 -10.24
CA TYR A 51 -1.18 9.49 -11.56
C TYR A 51 0.05 8.66 -11.96
N TRP A 52 0.69 7.98 -11.02
CA TRP A 52 1.86 7.13 -11.28
C TRP A 52 1.51 5.66 -11.61
N PHE A 53 0.23 5.27 -11.58
CA PHE A 53 -0.31 3.95 -11.92
C PHE A 53 0.42 2.78 -11.24
N PRO A 54 0.11 2.44 -9.97
CA PRO A 54 0.69 1.26 -9.31
C PRO A 54 0.33 -0.03 -10.06
N SER A 55 1.29 -0.95 -10.18
CA SER A 55 1.01 -2.31 -10.64
C SER A 55 0.70 -3.20 -9.44
N LYS A 56 -0.54 -3.68 -9.37
CA LYS A 56 -1.03 -4.55 -8.29
C LYS A 56 -1.57 -5.88 -8.84
N TYR A 57 -2.26 -5.84 -9.97
CA TYR A 57 -2.89 -7.00 -10.60
C TYR A 57 -1.95 -7.66 -11.62
N PHE A 58 -1.16 -6.88 -12.37
CA PHE A 58 -0.18 -7.41 -13.33
C PHE A 58 1.26 -7.27 -12.81
N ALA A 59 1.52 -7.85 -11.64
CA ALA A 59 2.84 -7.81 -11.01
C ALA A 59 3.80 -8.85 -11.60
N LEU A 60 5.11 -8.61 -11.54
CA LEU A 60 6.13 -9.54 -12.03
C LEU A 60 6.30 -10.73 -11.08
N ASP A 61 5.36 -11.67 -11.08
CA ASP A 61 5.39 -12.88 -10.27
C ASP A 61 5.47 -14.15 -11.13
N ALA A 62 5.58 -15.31 -10.48
CA ALA A 62 5.62 -16.60 -11.17
C ALA A 62 4.38 -16.85 -12.04
N THR A 63 3.21 -16.39 -11.60
CA THR A 63 1.93 -16.54 -12.32
C THR A 63 1.95 -15.76 -13.63
N SER A 64 2.30 -14.46 -13.57
CA SER A 64 2.35 -13.58 -14.73
C SER A 64 3.46 -14.00 -15.69
N LEU A 65 4.61 -14.47 -15.18
CA LEU A 65 5.69 -15.03 -15.99
C LEU A 65 5.27 -16.31 -16.72
N ALA A 66 4.56 -17.22 -16.06
CA ALA A 66 4.05 -18.45 -16.68
C ALA A 66 3.01 -18.14 -17.77
N LEU A 67 2.06 -17.23 -17.50
CA LEU A 67 1.09 -16.77 -18.48
C LEU A 67 1.75 -16.08 -19.68
N LEU A 68 2.77 -15.27 -19.42
CA LEU A 68 3.53 -14.60 -20.47
C LEU A 68 4.35 -15.60 -21.30
N ALA A 69 4.97 -16.61 -20.69
CA ALA A 69 5.66 -17.68 -21.40
C ALA A 69 4.71 -18.45 -22.32
N VAL A 70 3.47 -18.70 -21.88
CA VAL A 70 2.42 -19.27 -22.74
C VAL A 70 2.06 -18.32 -23.88
N ALA A 71 1.84 -17.03 -23.59
CA ALA A 71 1.54 -16.02 -24.61
C ALA A 71 2.66 -15.88 -25.67
N MET A 72 3.91 -16.20 -25.29
CA MET A 72 5.09 -16.13 -26.16
C MET A 72 5.39 -17.43 -26.94
N LYS A 73 4.51 -18.44 -26.92
CA LYS A 73 4.73 -19.67 -27.70
C LYS A 73 4.87 -19.42 -29.20
N LEU A 74 4.10 -18.49 -29.76
CA LEU A 74 4.11 -18.19 -31.19
C LEU A 74 5.49 -17.72 -31.71
N PRO A 75 6.17 -16.73 -31.10
CA PRO A 75 7.53 -16.34 -31.51
C PRO A 75 8.62 -17.35 -31.13
N VAL A 76 8.36 -18.28 -30.20
CA VAL A 76 9.29 -19.34 -29.80
C VAL A 76 9.23 -20.55 -30.76
N ASP A 77 8.15 -20.70 -31.51
CA ASP A 77 7.97 -21.81 -32.44
C ASP A 77 8.82 -21.64 -33.72
N LEU A 78 9.88 -22.44 -33.79
CA LEU A 78 10.80 -22.54 -34.93
C LEU A 78 10.34 -23.55 -35.98
N THR A 79 9.40 -24.45 -35.63
CA THR A 79 9.07 -25.62 -36.45
C THR A 79 8.00 -25.31 -37.50
N THR A 80 7.14 -24.34 -37.22
CA THR A 80 6.04 -23.97 -38.11
C THR A 80 6.46 -22.94 -39.17
N ARG A 81 5.99 -23.16 -40.40
CA ARG A 81 6.22 -22.25 -41.54
C ARG A 81 5.30 -21.05 -41.41
N MET A 82 5.87 -19.86 -41.19
CA MET A 82 5.10 -18.63 -40.94
C MET A 82 5.40 -17.58 -42.01
N TYR A 83 4.96 -17.85 -43.25
CA TYR A 83 5.21 -17.00 -44.42
C TYR A 83 4.11 -15.97 -44.66
N ALA A 84 2.88 -16.17 -44.16
CA ALA A 84 1.78 -15.26 -44.39
C ALA A 84 2.02 -13.91 -43.70
N VAL A 85 1.46 -12.84 -44.28
CA VAL A 85 1.46 -11.50 -43.68
C VAL A 85 0.87 -11.52 -42.28
N THR A 86 -0.24 -12.22 -42.08
CA THR A 86 -0.95 -12.35 -40.80
C THR A 86 -0.11 -13.07 -39.74
N ASP A 87 0.56 -14.15 -40.13
CA ASP A 87 1.45 -14.93 -39.28
C ASP A 87 2.65 -14.09 -38.80
N ARG A 88 3.25 -13.29 -39.70
CA ARG A 88 4.35 -12.38 -39.35
C ARG A 88 3.90 -11.23 -38.45
N LEU A 89 2.74 -10.66 -38.77
CA LEU A 89 2.18 -9.56 -38.01
C LEU A 89 1.74 -10.01 -36.61
N ALA A 90 1.27 -11.24 -36.46
CA ALA A 90 1.05 -11.88 -35.17
C ALA A 90 2.35 -12.04 -34.36
N LYS A 91 3.47 -12.41 -35.00
CA LYS A 91 4.78 -12.44 -34.33
C LYS A 91 5.22 -11.07 -33.85
N VAL A 92 5.17 -10.06 -34.72
CA VAL A 92 5.52 -8.69 -34.33
C VAL A 92 4.61 -8.24 -33.19
N SER A 93 3.30 -8.50 -33.25
CA SER A 93 2.37 -8.23 -32.15
C SER A 93 2.78 -8.94 -30.85
N SER A 94 3.22 -10.20 -30.90
CA SER A 94 3.75 -10.92 -29.72
C SER A 94 4.99 -10.27 -29.13
N LEU A 95 5.95 -9.84 -29.97
CA LEU A 95 7.18 -9.19 -29.52
C LEU A 95 6.90 -7.81 -28.88
N VAL A 96 5.98 -7.05 -29.48
CA VAL A 96 5.53 -5.77 -28.94
C VAL A 96 4.73 -5.97 -27.65
N PHE A 97 3.88 -7.00 -27.58
CA PHE A 97 3.13 -7.35 -26.37
C PHE A 97 4.05 -7.70 -25.19
N LEU A 98 5.11 -8.49 -25.42
CA LEU A 98 6.13 -8.78 -24.40
C LEU A 98 6.85 -7.50 -23.95
N SER A 99 7.16 -6.61 -24.88
CA SER A 99 7.77 -5.30 -24.61
C SER A 99 6.86 -4.44 -23.72
N THR A 100 5.57 -4.33 -24.07
CA THR A 100 4.57 -3.60 -23.28
C THR A 100 4.37 -4.23 -21.90
N ALA A 101 4.38 -5.55 -21.79
CA ALA A 101 4.29 -6.25 -20.51
C ALA A 101 5.48 -5.90 -19.59
N MET A 102 6.70 -5.90 -20.12
CA MET A 102 7.90 -5.49 -19.38
C MET A 102 7.83 -4.04 -18.86
N ALA A 103 7.32 -3.11 -19.67
CA ALA A 103 7.13 -1.72 -19.25
C ALA A 103 6.13 -1.59 -18.09
N ASN A 104 5.12 -2.46 -18.00
CA ASN A 104 4.17 -2.50 -16.89
C ASN A 104 4.75 -3.14 -15.63
N PHE A 105 5.55 -4.20 -15.78
CA PHE A 105 6.19 -4.87 -14.66
C PHE A 105 7.16 -3.99 -13.86
N LEU A 106 7.69 -2.92 -14.45
CA LEU A 106 8.73 -2.12 -13.84
C LEU A 106 8.32 -1.54 -12.47
N THR A 107 7.09 -1.05 -12.32
CA THR A 107 6.60 -0.50 -11.04
C THR A 107 6.37 -1.59 -9.99
N SER A 108 6.05 -2.82 -10.40
CA SER A 108 5.84 -3.94 -9.49
C SER A 108 7.11 -4.36 -8.74
N LEU A 109 8.29 -4.10 -9.30
CA LEU A 109 9.57 -4.42 -8.66
C LEU A 109 9.71 -3.74 -7.29
N GLY A 110 9.10 -2.56 -7.10
CA GLY A 110 9.21 -1.77 -5.86
C GLY A 110 8.54 -2.42 -4.66
N SER A 111 7.50 -3.24 -4.86
CA SER A 111 6.83 -3.97 -3.77
C SER A 111 7.51 -5.27 -3.40
N MET A 112 8.43 -5.76 -4.21
CA MET A 112 9.00 -7.11 -4.04
C MET A 112 10.16 -7.11 -3.05
N GLY A 113 10.34 -8.20 -2.30
CA GLY A 113 11.55 -8.41 -1.50
C GLY A 113 12.79 -8.55 -2.38
N ASP A 114 13.98 -8.24 -1.84
CA ASP A 114 15.22 -8.21 -2.64
C ASP A 114 15.54 -9.55 -3.33
N LYS A 115 15.21 -10.68 -2.69
CA LYS A 115 15.38 -12.02 -3.26
C LYS A 115 14.38 -12.29 -4.38
N ASP A 116 13.13 -11.85 -4.21
CA ASP A 116 12.06 -12.07 -5.18
C ASP A 116 12.29 -11.23 -6.44
N VAL A 117 12.76 -9.98 -6.29
CA VAL A 117 13.22 -9.14 -7.41
C VAL A 117 14.25 -9.89 -8.25
N LEU A 118 15.28 -10.45 -7.61
CA LEU A 118 16.35 -11.15 -8.32
C LEU A 118 15.83 -12.39 -9.06
N MET A 119 15.02 -13.23 -8.40
CA MET A 119 14.48 -14.45 -9.01
C MET A 119 13.55 -14.13 -10.19
N ASN A 120 12.63 -13.20 -10.02
CA ASN A 120 11.62 -12.88 -11.03
C ASN A 120 12.23 -12.16 -12.25
N VAL A 121 13.18 -11.25 -12.03
CA VAL A 121 13.90 -10.57 -13.13
C VAL A 121 14.82 -11.54 -13.88
N THR A 122 15.44 -12.50 -13.17
CA THR A 122 16.24 -13.55 -13.83
C THR A 122 15.35 -14.43 -14.71
N ALA A 123 14.19 -14.85 -14.22
CA ALA A 123 13.23 -15.65 -14.99
C ALA A 123 12.70 -14.87 -16.21
N LEU A 124 12.37 -13.59 -16.05
CA LEU A 124 11.99 -12.72 -17.17
C LEU A 124 13.12 -12.61 -18.21
N GLY A 125 14.36 -12.44 -17.75
CA GLY A 125 15.53 -12.39 -18.63
C GLY A 125 15.71 -13.68 -19.44
N ILE A 126 15.56 -14.84 -18.81
CA ILE A 126 15.62 -16.14 -19.50
C ILE A 126 14.54 -16.21 -20.59
N LEU A 127 13.30 -15.83 -20.27
CA LEU A 127 12.20 -15.82 -21.24
C LEU A 127 12.52 -14.91 -22.45
N VAL A 128 12.93 -13.66 -22.21
CA VAL A 128 13.20 -12.69 -23.26
C VAL A 128 14.39 -13.10 -24.14
N ILE A 129 15.47 -13.61 -23.53
CA ILE A 129 16.65 -14.11 -24.25
C ILE A 129 16.25 -15.31 -25.12
N THR A 130 15.41 -16.21 -24.60
CA THR A 130 14.91 -17.38 -25.35
C THR A 130 14.10 -16.94 -26.56
N VAL A 131 13.15 -16.03 -26.38
CA VAL A 131 12.34 -15.46 -27.48
C VAL A 131 13.26 -14.80 -28.52
N THR A 132 14.21 -13.98 -28.08
CA THR A 132 15.15 -13.29 -28.97
C THR A 132 16.00 -14.28 -29.76
N ALA A 133 16.60 -15.28 -29.10
CA ALA A 133 17.44 -16.27 -29.76
C ALA A 133 16.66 -17.05 -30.83
N ASN A 134 15.43 -17.49 -30.53
CA ASN A 134 14.58 -18.19 -31.50
C ASN A 134 14.25 -17.30 -32.71
N VAL A 135 13.83 -16.06 -32.48
CA VAL A 135 13.54 -15.14 -33.59
C VAL A 135 14.79 -14.86 -34.43
N CYS A 136 15.96 -14.66 -33.80
CA CYS A 136 17.23 -14.49 -34.51
C CYS A 136 17.60 -15.72 -35.35
N ILE A 137 17.47 -16.93 -34.81
CA ILE A 137 17.72 -18.18 -35.54
C ILE A 137 16.81 -18.24 -36.78
N GLN A 138 15.53 -17.94 -36.61
CA GLN A 138 14.57 -17.92 -37.72
C GLN A 138 14.90 -16.86 -38.78
N VAL A 139 15.32 -15.67 -38.36
CA VAL A 139 15.77 -14.60 -39.28
C VAL A 139 16.97 -15.05 -40.10
N ILE A 140 17.96 -15.70 -39.45
CA ILE A 140 19.19 -16.19 -40.11
C ILE A 140 18.90 -17.36 -41.06
N GLN A 141 18.08 -18.34 -40.64
CA GLN A 141 17.77 -19.50 -41.48
C GLN A 141 16.99 -19.13 -42.74
N VAL A 142 16.13 -18.11 -42.65
CA VAL A 142 15.30 -17.63 -43.77
C VAL A 142 16.01 -16.48 -44.51
N HIS A 143 17.34 -16.35 -44.37
CA HIS A 143 18.10 -15.22 -44.91
C HIS A 143 18.11 -15.15 -46.45
N SER A 144 18.06 -16.29 -47.15
CA SER A 144 18.01 -16.31 -48.62
C SER A 144 16.75 -15.69 -49.23
N TYR A 145 15.69 -15.51 -48.44
CA TYR A 145 14.41 -14.90 -48.84
C TYR A 145 14.24 -13.46 -48.31
N LEU A 146 15.31 -12.80 -47.83
CA LEU A 146 15.23 -11.48 -47.17
C LEU A 146 14.72 -10.35 -48.07
N SER A 147 15.04 -10.39 -49.36
CA SER A 147 14.90 -9.23 -50.26
C SER A 147 13.44 -8.83 -50.59
N GLY A 148 12.45 -9.62 -50.18
CA GLY A 148 11.01 -9.35 -50.36
C GLY A 148 10.17 -9.47 -49.09
N ARG A 149 10.77 -9.40 -47.90
CA ARG A 149 10.07 -9.64 -46.63
C ARG A 149 9.30 -8.40 -46.15
N LEU A 150 7.97 -8.37 -46.34
CA LEU A 150 7.10 -7.37 -45.70
C LEU A 150 7.16 -7.50 -44.16
N VAL A 151 7.18 -6.35 -43.46
CA VAL A 151 7.20 -6.20 -41.99
C VAL A 151 8.54 -6.57 -41.29
N PHE A 152 9.64 -6.69 -42.03
CA PHE A 152 10.94 -7.08 -41.47
C PHE A 152 11.60 -6.00 -40.59
N VAL A 153 11.47 -4.74 -41.00
CA VAL A 153 12.06 -3.62 -40.26
C VAL A 153 11.40 -3.49 -38.89
N GLU A 154 10.08 -3.64 -38.83
CA GLU A 154 9.29 -3.61 -37.61
C GLU A 154 9.61 -4.79 -36.69
N GLU A 155 9.85 -5.97 -37.25
CA GLU A 155 10.33 -7.15 -36.50
C GLU A 155 11.67 -6.87 -35.82
N ILE A 156 12.66 -6.31 -36.55
CA ILE A 156 13.96 -5.93 -35.97
C ILE A 156 13.79 -4.85 -34.89
N LEU A 157 12.99 -3.82 -35.16
CA LEU A 157 12.73 -2.75 -34.20
C LEU A 157 12.06 -3.28 -32.93
N ALA A 158 11.14 -4.23 -33.04
CA ALA A 158 10.50 -4.88 -31.90
C ALA A 158 11.49 -5.70 -31.05
N ILE A 159 12.42 -6.43 -31.67
CA ILE A 159 13.48 -7.17 -30.95
C ILE A 159 14.41 -6.19 -30.22
N ILE A 160 14.85 -5.12 -30.90
CA ILE A 160 15.72 -4.11 -30.29
C ILE A 160 15.01 -3.44 -29.10
N ALA A 161 13.76 -3.03 -29.28
CA ALA A 161 12.96 -2.42 -28.20
C ALA A 161 12.79 -3.38 -27.00
N MET A 162 12.52 -4.66 -27.26
CA MET A 162 12.41 -5.70 -26.24
C MET A 162 13.71 -5.84 -25.42
N LEU A 163 14.86 -5.91 -26.09
CA LEU A 163 16.16 -6.01 -25.42
C LEU A 163 16.49 -4.75 -24.62
N ILE A 164 16.20 -3.55 -25.15
CA ILE A 164 16.36 -2.28 -24.44
C ILE A 164 15.49 -2.27 -23.17
N LEU A 165 14.23 -2.72 -23.26
CA LEU A 165 13.33 -2.82 -22.12
C LEU A 165 13.81 -3.82 -21.07
N LEU A 166 14.34 -4.99 -21.49
CA LEU A 166 14.94 -5.95 -20.56
C LEU A 166 16.13 -5.34 -19.79
N VAL A 167 16.98 -4.59 -20.49
CA VAL A 167 18.12 -3.89 -19.88
C VAL A 167 17.64 -2.84 -18.89
N MET A 168 16.59 -2.06 -19.19
CA MET A 168 16.00 -1.09 -18.27
C MET A 168 15.35 -1.75 -17.04
N VAL A 169 14.67 -2.88 -17.22
CA VAL A 169 14.11 -3.69 -16.12
C VAL A 169 15.22 -4.19 -15.21
N SER A 170 16.27 -4.77 -15.79
CA SER A 170 17.42 -5.29 -15.06
C SER A 170 18.15 -4.17 -14.31
N SER A 171 18.33 -3.01 -14.94
CA SER A 171 18.96 -1.83 -14.35
C SER A 171 18.17 -1.31 -13.14
N SER A 172 16.84 -1.26 -13.26
CA SER A 172 15.95 -0.85 -12.18
C SER A 172 15.98 -1.85 -11.03
N ALA A 173 16.03 -3.15 -11.33
CA ALA A 173 16.15 -4.21 -10.33
C ALA A 173 17.42 -4.10 -9.46
N LEU A 174 18.56 -3.72 -10.07
CA LEU A 174 19.82 -3.49 -9.37
C LEU A 174 19.79 -2.26 -8.44
N MET A 175 19.00 -1.26 -8.79
CA MET A 175 18.85 -0.01 -8.02
C MET A 175 18.07 -0.24 -6.72
N ILE A 176 17.05 -1.11 -6.73
CA ILE A 176 16.05 -1.24 -5.66
C ILE A 176 16.65 -1.45 -4.26
N PRO A 177 17.60 -2.38 -4.03
CA PRO A 177 18.14 -2.59 -2.69
C PRO A 177 18.86 -1.36 -2.12
N SER A 178 19.56 -0.59 -2.97
CA SER A 178 20.20 0.66 -2.56
C SER A 178 19.16 1.71 -2.21
N THR A 179 18.16 1.86 -3.07
CA THR A 179 17.08 2.83 -2.91
C THR A 179 16.28 2.55 -1.64
N LYS A 180 15.91 1.30 -1.34
CA LYS A 180 15.20 0.94 -0.11
C LYS A 180 15.98 1.32 1.14
N ARG A 181 17.28 0.99 1.20
CA ARG A 181 18.14 1.36 2.34
C ARG A 181 18.27 2.87 2.50
N TYR A 182 18.42 3.60 1.39
CA TYR A 182 18.48 5.06 1.40
C TYR A 182 17.18 5.66 1.91
N LEU A 183 16.02 5.19 1.41
CA LEU A 183 14.70 5.66 1.82
C LEU A 183 14.40 5.32 3.28
N GLU A 184 14.82 4.15 3.78
CA GLU A 184 14.70 3.80 5.20
C GLU A 184 15.51 4.74 6.09
N LYS A 185 16.77 4.99 5.74
CA LYS A 185 17.63 5.91 6.50
C LYS A 185 17.04 7.33 6.51
N LYS A 186 16.69 7.87 5.33
CA LYS A 186 16.12 9.21 5.20
C LYS A 186 14.77 9.32 5.92
N TYR A 187 13.96 8.26 5.90
CA TYR A 187 12.72 8.21 6.66
C TYR A 187 12.96 8.28 8.16
N HIS A 188 13.94 7.55 8.69
CA HIS A 188 14.25 7.62 10.12
C HIS A 188 14.74 9.01 10.55
N GLU A 189 15.56 9.67 9.74
CA GLU A 189 16.01 11.04 9.98
C GLU A 189 14.83 12.03 10.01
N MET A 190 13.96 11.97 9.00
CA MET A 190 12.79 12.84 8.88
C MET A 190 11.74 12.56 9.96
N HIS A 191 11.49 11.28 10.26
CA HIS A 191 10.58 10.87 11.34
C HIS A 191 11.08 11.36 12.70
N LYS A 192 12.39 11.30 12.96
CA LYS A 192 12.97 11.84 14.20
C LYS A 192 12.80 13.35 14.28
N SER A 193 12.98 14.09 13.19
CA SER A 193 12.72 15.54 13.15
C SER A 193 11.24 15.84 13.41
N ALA A 194 10.31 15.11 12.77
CA ALA A 194 8.87 15.25 12.98
C ALA A 194 8.47 15.00 14.45
N LEU A 195 9.01 13.92 15.06
CA LEU A 195 8.79 13.60 16.47
C LEU A 195 9.27 14.72 17.41
N ASN A 196 10.42 15.34 17.12
CA ASN A 196 10.93 16.44 17.92
C ASN A 196 10.03 17.68 17.83
N GLU A 197 9.52 18.00 16.64
CA GLU A 197 8.56 19.10 16.46
C GLU A 197 7.24 18.85 17.20
N GLU A 198 6.75 17.60 17.19
CA GLU A 198 5.56 17.20 17.94
C GLU A 198 5.75 17.36 19.46
N GLN A 199 6.92 17.00 19.99
CA GLN A 199 7.23 17.11 21.41
C GLN A 199 7.42 18.57 21.89
N VAL A 200 7.69 19.50 20.96
CA VAL A 200 7.75 20.94 21.27
C VAL A 200 6.35 21.56 21.28
N ASP A 201 5.41 21.03 20.49
CA ASP A 201 4.01 21.49 20.40
C ASP A 201 3.08 20.79 21.42
N MET A 202 3.55 20.61 22.67
CA MET A 202 2.86 19.93 23.81
C MET A 202 1.61 20.68 24.34
N GLY A 203 0.88 21.35 23.47
CA GLY A 203 -0.48 21.82 23.73
C GLY A 203 -1.52 20.70 23.60
N ARG A 204 -2.78 21.02 23.87
CA ARG A 204 -3.92 20.10 23.69
C ARG A 204 -3.98 19.62 22.23
N VAL A 205 -3.91 18.30 21.99
CA VAL A 205 -3.99 17.72 20.65
C VAL A 205 -5.41 17.91 20.10
N THR A 206 -5.56 18.81 19.12
CA THR A 206 -6.84 19.05 18.44
C THR A 206 -7.04 18.09 17.26
N THR A 207 -8.29 17.94 16.81
CA THR A 207 -8.61 17.13 15.62
C THR A 207 -7.91 17.67 14.38
N GLU A 208 -7.81 18.99 14.24
CA GLU A 208 -7.08 19.64 13.15
C GLU A 208 -5.57 19.40 13.20
N LYS A 209 -4.95 19.47 14.38
CA LYS A 209 -3.54 19.09 14.55
C LYS A 209 -3.30 17.63 14.15
N LEU A 210 -4.22 16.73 14.52
CA LEU A 210 -4.13 15.31 14.15
C LEU A 210 -4.32 15.10 12.64
N ARG A 211 -5.20 15.87 12.00
CA ARG A 211 -5.37 15.86 10.55
C ARG A 211 -4.10 16.29 9.83
N VAL A 212 -3.46 17.38 10.28
CA VAL A 212 -2.16 17.84 9.76
C VAL A 212 -1.08 16.78 9.99
N LEU A 213 -1.03 16.17 11.17
CA LEU A 213 -0.10 15.08 11.50
C LEU A 213 -0.23 13.90 10.52
N ILE A 214 -1.45 13.41 10.32
CA ILE A 214 -1.72 12.30 9.40
C ILE A 214 -1.31 12.69 7.97
N LYS A 215 -1.57 13.93 7.54
CA LYS A 215 -1.11 14.44 6.23
C LYS A 215 0.41 14.42 6.12
N LYS A 216 1.14 14.90 7.13
CA LYS A 216 2.63 14.85 7.17
C LYS A 216 3.14 13.41 7.02
N TYR A 217 2.66 12.49 7.85
CA TYR A 217 3.07 11.08 7.82
C TYR A 217 2.64 10.36 6.54
N TRP A 218 1.51 10.75 5.94
CA TRP A 218 1.05 10.18 4.68
C TRP A 218 1.94 10.60 3.51
N VAL A 219 2.24 11.90 3.39
CA VAL A 219 3.17 12.39 2.37
C VAL A 219 4.53 11.72 2.55
N MET A 220 5.01 11.61 3.78
CA MET A 220 6.25 10.91 4.11
C MET A 220 6.20 9.42 3.71
N ALA A 221 5.08 8.73 3.98
CA ALA A 221 4.90 7.32 3.65
C ALA A 221 4.83 7.07 2.14
N GLU A 222 3.93 7.75 1.42
CA GLU A 222 3.69 7.58 -0.02
C GLU A 222 4.94 7.95 -0.83
N THR A 223 5.62 9.05 -0.48
CA THR A 223 6.85 9.47 -1.19
C THR A 223 8.05 8.57 -0.88
N SER A 224 8.01 7.84 0.24
CA SER A 224 9.02 6.83 0.60
C SER A 224 8.75 5.45 0.01
N SER A 225 7.62 5.24 -0.69
CA SER A 225 7.28 3.92 -1.21
C SER A 225 8.15 3.58 -2.41
N PRO A 226 8.85 2.41 -2.43
CA PRO A 226 9.77 2.10 -3.52
C PRO A 226 9.05 1.97 -4.87
N GLN A 227 7.77 1.59 -4.89
CA GLN A 227 6.96 1.59 -6.10
C GLN A 227 6.80 3.00 -6.69
N PHE A 228 6.48 3.99 -5.85
CA PHE A 228 6.37 5.39 -6.28
C PHE A 228 7.72 5.91 -6.79
N VAL A 229 8.81 5.56 -6.10
CA VAL A 229 10.17 5.96 -6.50
C VAL A 229 10.59 5.36 -7.85
N ILE A 230 10.25 4.10 -8.12
CA ILE A 230 10.52 3.50 -9.43
C ILE A 230 9.64 4.13 -10.50
N ALA A 231 8.37 4.43 -10.22
CA ALA A 231 7.47 5.03 -11.19
C ALA A 231 7.97 6.41 -11.69
N ARG A 232 8.63 7.19 -10.83
CA ARG A 232 9.28 8.48 -11.19
C ARG A 232 10.71 8.33 -11.74
N SER A 233 11.28 7.13 -11.73
CA SER A 233 12.66 6.90 -12.15
C SER A 233 12.84 7.15 -13.66
N VAL A 234 14.08 7.47 -14.05
CA VAL A 234 14.42 7.76 -15.45
C VAL A 234 14.28 6.53 -16.35
N THR A 235 14.57 5.34 -15.84
CA THR A 235 14.40 4.06 -16.55
C THR A 235 12.92 3.75 -16.78
N CYS A 236 12.05 3.99 -15.79
CA CYS A 236 10.61 3.79 -15.93
C CYS A 236 9.98 4.74 -16.92
N THR A 237 10.33 6.01 -16.85
CA THR A 237 9.81 7.02 -17.78
C THR A 237 10.31 6.78 -19.21
N ALA A 238 11.59 6.44 -19.40
CA ALA A 238 12.13 6.07 -20.70
C ALA A 238 11.46 4.79 -21.27
N SER A 239 11.18 3.80 -20.42
CA SER A 239 10.45 2.59 -20.84
C SER A 239 9.04 2.89 -21.34
N GLY A 240 8.38 3.91 -20.77
CA GLY A 240 7.09 4.41 -21.25
C GLY A 240 7.17 5.00 -22.65
N ALA A 241 8.22 5.77 -22.95
CA ALA A 241 8.47 6.30 -24.28
C ALA A 241 8.73 5.18 -25.30
N VAL A 242 9.60 4.23 -24.97
CA VAL A 242 9.91 3.08 -25.84
C VAL A 242 8.65 2.25 -26.09
N SER A 243 7.85 1.96 -25.06
CA SER A 243 6.59 1.23 -25.19
C SER A 243 5.58 1.96 -26.07
N PHE A 244 5.49 3.29 -25.96
CA PHE A 244 4.58 4.09 -26.78
C PHE A 244 5.00 4.10 -28.25
N LEU A 245 6.30 4.30 -28.52
CA LEU A 245 6.84 4.29 -29.89
C LEU A 245 6.64 2.93 -30.57
N ILE A 246 6.92 1.83 -29.88
CA ILE A 246 6.76 0.50 -30.48
C ILE A 246 5.28 0.13 -30.70
N ALA A 247 4.38 0.61 -29.84
CA ALA A 247 2.94 0.45 -30.05
C ALA A 247 2.47 1.23 -31.30
N LEU A 248 2.97 2.44 -31.53
CA LEU A 248 2.67 3.21 -32.75
C LEU A 248 3.17 2.50 -34.01
N ILE A 249 4.40 1.97 -33.98
CA ILE A 249 4.98 1.19 -35.10
C ILE A 249 4.10 -0.04 -35.39
N LEU A 250 3.62 -0.75 -34.36
CA LEU A 250 2.71 -1.87 -34.55
C LEU A 250 1.39 -1.43 -35.21
N VAL A 251 0.77 -0.34 -34.75
CA VAL A 251 -0.50 0.16 -35.31
C VAL A 251 -0.32 0.61 -36.75
N GLU A 252 0.77 1.33 -37.05
CA GLU A 252 1.12 1.74 -38.42
C GLU A 252 1.27 0.51 -39.33
N ALA A 253 2.03 -0.49 -38.88
CA ALA A 253 2.22 -1.73 -39.63
C ALA A 253 0.88 -2.44 -39.91
N GLN A 254 -0.02 -2.51 -38.91
CA GLN A 254 -1.36 -3.08 -39.08
C GLN A 254 -2.17 -2.31 -40.12
N ILE A 255 -2.17 -0.98 -40.08
CA ILE A 255 -2.91 -0.15 -41.06
C ILE A 255 -2.33 -0.34 -42.47
N ARG A 256 -1.01 -0.28 -42.62
CA ARG A 256 -0.32 -0.45 -43.91
C ARG A 256 -0.63 -1.82 -44.52
N MET A 257 -0.50 -2.89 -43.73
CA MET A 257 -0.80 -4.24 -44.18
C MET A 257 -2.30 -4.43 -44.48
N GLY A 258 -3.19 -3.68 -43.84
CA GLY A 258 -4.64 -3.75 -44.07
C GLY A 258 -5.13 -3.03 -45.31
N MET A 259 -4.42 -1.98 -45.73
CA MET A 259 -4.71 -1.29 -46.98
C MET A 259 -4.18 -2.07 -48.18
N GLU A 260 -3.00 -2.71 -48.06
CA GLU A 260 -2.38 -3.46 -49.14
C GLU A 260 -2.89 -4.91 -49.25
N PHE A 261 -3.30 -5.53 -48.14
CA PHE A 261 -3.71 -6.94 -48.08
C PHE A 261 -4.96 -7.15 -47.20
N SER A 262 -5.75 -8.19 -47.48
CA SER A 262 -6.83 -8.60 -46.58
C SER A 262 -6.24 -9.31 -45.34
N ILE A 263 -6.01 -8.56 -44.25
CA ILE A 263 -5.47 -9.06 -42.96
C ILE A 263 -6.28 -10.24 -42.40
N LEU A 264 -7.53 -10.42 -42.82
CA LEU A 264 -8.45 -11.35 -42.18
C LEU A 264 -8.55 -12.73 -42.85
N ASN A 265 -8.01 -12.91 -44.08
CA ASN A 265 -8.32 -14.09 -44.91
C ASN A 265 -7.13 -14.96 -45.33
N ASN A 266 -5.88 -14.52 -45.15
CA ASN A 266 -4.71 -15.28 -45.61
C ASN A 266 -3.86 -15.77 -44.42
N TYR A 267 -4.01 -17.03 -44.02
CA TYR A 267 -3.14 -17.71 -43.06
C TYR A 267 -2.56 -18.98 -43.70
N TYR A 268 -1.26 -19.19 -43.55
CA TYR A 268 -0.57 -20.36 -44.09
C TYR A 268 0.17 -21.16 -43.02
N SER A 269 0.25 -20.65 -41.78
CA SER A 269 0.80 -21.40 -40.66
C SER A 269 -0.12 -22.53 -40.20
N SER A 270 0.49 -23.55 -39.61
CA SER A 270 -0.18 -24.70 -39.03
C SER A 270 -1.07 -24.33 -37.82
N TYR A 271 -0.91 -23.13 -37.25
CA TYR A 271 -1.84 -22.53 -36.28
C TYR A 271 -3.18 -22.15 -36.90
N GLY A 272 -3.24 -21.98 -38.23
CA GLY A 272 -4.46 -21.74 -38.98
C GLY A 272 -5.22 -20.49 -38.54
N TRP A 273 -6.53 -20.66 -38.32
CA TRP A 273 -7.43 -19.59 -37.90
C TRP A 273 -7.11 -19.01 -36.50
N SER A 274 -6.37 -19.73 -35.67
CA SER A 274 -6.03 -19.28 -34.31
C SER A 274 -5.04 -18.11 -34.30
N THR A 275 -4.17 -17.99 -35.32
CA THR A 275 -3.23 -16.87 -35.48
C THR A 275 -3.94 -15.51 -35.45
N LYS A 276 -5.13 -15.43 -36.05
CA LYS A 276 -5.94 -14.21 -36.06
C LYS A 276 -6.35 -13.79 -34.64
N TRP A 277 -6.77 -14.76 -33.82
CA TRP A 277 -7.15 -14.49 -32.43
C TRP A 277 -5.95 -14.12 -31.56
N ILE A 278 -4.79 -14.74 -31.79
CA ILE A 278 -3.54 -14.35 -31.13
C ILE A 278 -3.22 -12.89 -31.46
N MET A 279 -3.21 -12.53 -32.75
CA MET A 279 -2.92 -11.18 -33.20
C MET A 279 -3.89 -10.15 -32.59
N ILE A 280 -5.21 -10.43 -32.61
CA ILE A 280 -6.22 -9.52 -32.06
C ILE A 280 -6.04 -9.35 -30.55
N SER A 281 -5.92 -10.45 -29.80
CA SER A 281 -5.78 -10.41 -28.35
C SER A 281 -4.53 -9.66 -27.89
N GLN A 282 -3.39 -9.91 -28.54
CA GLN A 282 -2.12 -9.24 -28.23
C GLN A 282 -2.13 -7.77 -28.64
N THR A 283 -2.72 -7.41 -29.78
CA THR A 283 -2.85 -6.00 -30.19
C THR A 283 -3.72 -5.20 -29.22
N ILE A 284 -4.86 -5.76 -28.77
CA ILE A 284 -5.67 -5.13 -27.71
C ILE A 284 -4.83 -4.98 -26.44
N GLY A 285 -4.09 -6.03 -26.10
CA GLY A 285 -3.14 -6.02 -24.98
C GLY A 285 -2.08 -4.92 -25.05
N VAL A 286 -1.51 -4.68 -26.23
CA VAL A 286 -0.53 -3.60 -26.46
C VAL A 286 -1.17 -2.24 -26.27
N ILE A 287 -2.36 -2.01 -26.83
CA ILE A 287 -3.07 -0.72 -26.71
C ILE A 287 -3.37 -0.43 -25.24
N VAL A 288 -3.99 -1.38 -24.54
CA VAL A 288 -4.36 -1.23 -23.13
C VAL A 288 -3.13 -1.13 -22.24
N GLY A 289 -2.15 -2.00 -22.44
CA GLY A 289 -0.92 -2.05 -21.67
C GLY A 289 -0.05 -0.80 -21.85
N THR A 290 -0.15 -0.10 -22.98
CA THR A 290 0.64 1.13 -23.23
C THR A 290 0.11 2.34 -22.45
N ILE A 291 -1.16 2.33 -22.01
CA ILE A 291 -1.79 3.45 -21.29
C ILE A 291 -0.99 3.86 -20.05
N ALA A 292 -0.67 2.90 -19.17
CA ALA A 292 -0.01 3.22 -17.90
C ALA A 292 1.45 3.68 -18.09
N PRO A 293 2.31 2.99 -18.87
CA PRO A 293 3.67 3.47 -19.16
C PRO A 293 3.69 4.83 -19.89
N ALA A 294 2.80 5.05 -20.87
CA ALA A 294 2.72 6.32 -21.59
C ALA A 294 2.26 7.47 -20.68
N ALA A 295 1.30 7.23 -19.78
CA ALA A 295 0.88 8.23 -18.81
C ALA A 295 2.02 8.64 -17.88
N ARG A 296 2.81 7.67 -17.35
CA ARG A 296 3.99 7.96 -16.52
C ARG A 296 5.02 8.81 -17.26
N TRP A 297 5.28 8.48 -18.53
CA TRP A 297 6.18 9.26 -19.39
C TRP A 297 5.67 10.69 -19.60
N PHE A 298 4.40 10.85 -19.96
CA PHE A 298 3.79 12.16 -20.19
C PHE A 298 3.79 13.04 -18.94
N ILE A 299 3.46 12.47 -17.78
CA ILE A 299 3.49 13.18 -16.49
C ILE A 299 4.91 13.65 -16.14
N ALA A 300 5.92 12.80 -16.36
CA ALA A 300 7.31 13.18 -16.11
C ALA A 300 7.79 14.32 -17.01
N ILE A 301 7.38 14.32 -18.29
CA ILE A 301 7.62 15.43 -19.21
C ILE A 301 6.94 16.71 -18.70
N TRP A 302 5.65 16.61 -18.37
CA TRP A 302 4.85 17.75 -17.94
C TRP A 302 5.45 18.42 -16.70
N PHE A 303 5.80 17.63 -15.68
CA PHE A 303 6.44 18.12 -14.45
C PHE A 303 7.79 18.80 -14.72
N ARG A 304 8.62 18.23 -15.60
CA ARG A 304 9.95 18.78 -15.90
C ARG A 304 9.88 20.01 -16.81
N SER A 305 8.93 20.06 -17.74
CA SER A 305 8.73 21.20 -18.64
C SER A 305 8.17 22.42 -17.93
N SER A 306 7.42 22.23 -16.83
CA SER A 306 6.90 23.34 -16.03
C SER A 306 7.96 23.98 -15.13
N ASN A 307 9.08 23.32 -14.88
CA ASN A 307 10.15 23.81 -14.02
C ASN A 307 11.28 24.44 -14.86
N ASN A 308 11.96 25.47 -14.36
CA ASN A 308 12.96 26.25 -15.10
C ASN A 308 13.98 25.34 -15.83
N GLY A 309 13.97 25.38 -17.17
CA GLY A 309 14.68 24.43 -18.04
C GLY A 309 16.22 24.38 -17.86
N SER A 310 16.83 25.39 -17.24
CA SER A 310 18.27 25.41 -16.96
C SER A 310 18.71 24.36 -15.92
N LYS A 311 17.87 24.05 -14.93
CA LYS A 311 18.15 22.99 -13.94
C LYS A 311 18.01 21.59 -14.55
N ALA A 312 17.09 21.42 -15.50
CA ALA A 312 16.87 20.14 -16.18
C ALA A 312 18.08 19.71 -17.04
N ILE A 313 18.73 20.66 -17.71
CA ILE A 313 19.92 20.41 -18.55
C ILE A 313 21.11 19.98 -17.68
N LYS A 314 21.33 20.64 -16.53
CA LYS A 314 22.47 20.34 -15.64
C LYS A 314 22.35 18.96 -14.98
N GLY A 315 21.13 18.55 -14.60
CA GLY A 315 20.87 17.23 -14.01
C GLY A 315 20.77 16.05 -15.00
N ALA A 316 20.74 16.34 -16.31
CA ALA A 316 20.64 15.31 -17.35
C ALA A 316 21.92 14.48 -17.51
N PHE A 317 23.09 15.07 -17.19
CA PHE A 317 24.40 14.43 -17.39
C PHE A 317 25.04 13.88 -16.10
N THR A 318 24.47 14.16 -14.93
CA THR A 318 24.97 13.65 -13.66
C THR A 318 24.30 12.33 -13.32
N VAL A 319 25.05 11.24 -13.12
CA VAL A 319 24.48 9.97 -12.64
C VAL A 319 24.61 9.89 -11.12
N GLU A 320 23.50 9.67 -10.44
CA GLU A 320 23.45 9.63 -8.98
C GLU A 320 24.06 8.34 -8.42
N GLY A 321 24.72 8.44 -7.25
CA GLY A 321 25.46 7.31 -6.66
C GLY A 321 24.61 6.09 -6.32
N TYR A 322 23.33 6.28 -5.99
CA TYR A 322 22.43 5.17 -5.62
C TYR A 322 22.23 4.14 -6.74
N TRP A 323 22.42 4.51 -8.01
CA TRP A 323 22.30 3.62 -9.17
C TRP A 323 23.41 2.58 -9.24
N THR A 324 24.61 2.90 -8.76
CA THR A 324 25.82 2.06 -8.88
C THR A 324 26.30 1.52 -7.54
N GLN A 325 25.87 2.12 -6.42
CA GLN A 325 26.29 1.80 -5.06
C GLN A 325 26.27 0.29 -4.75
N LYS A 326 25.21 -0.43 -5.16
CA LYS A 326 25.11 -1.86 -4.84
C LYS A 326 26.17 -2.71 -5.54
N MET A 327 26.47 -2.39 -6.80
CA MET A 327 27.47 -3.11 -7.57
C MET A 327 28.87 -2.77 -7.08
N VAL A 328 29.11 -1.53 -6.66
CA VAL A 328 30.37 -1.13 -6.01
C VAL A 328 30.54 -1.86 -4.67
N GLU A 329 29.48 -1.99 -3.86
CA GLU A 329 29.50 -2.82 -2.64
C GLU A 329 29.87 -4.29 -2.97
N TRP A 330 29.33 -4.84 -4.06
CA TRP A 330 29.64 -6.20 -4.48
C TRP A 330 31.07 -6.36 -4.98
N GLU A 331 31.61 -5.36 -5.68
CA GLU A 331 33.00 -5.30 -6.12
C GLU A 331 33.95 -5.30 -4.92
N GLN A 332 33.63 -4.51 -3.89
CA GLN A 332 34.43 -4.38 -2.67
C GLN A 332 34.32 -5.57 -1.71
N ARG A 333 33.22 -6.35 -1.76
CA ARG A 333 33.03 -7.52 -0.89
C ARG A 333 33.95 -8.67 -1.27
N SER A 334 34.87 -9.01 -0.35
CA SER A 334 35.68 -10.23 -0.40
C SER A 334 34.80 -11.48 -0.22
N LEU A 335 35.03 -12.47 -1.07
CA LEU A 335 34.20 -13.66 -1.15
C LEU A 335 34.64 -14.67 -0.08
N SER A 336 33.69 -15.09 0.78
CA SER A 336 33.86 -16.17 1.76
C SER A 336 33.60 -17.57 1.18
N VAL A 337 33.58 -17.74 -0.14
CA VAL A 337 33.40 -19.09 -0.72
C VAL A 337 34.64 -19.93 -0.44
N LYS A 338 34.39 -21.05 0.25
CA LYS A 338 35.35 -22.11 0.55
C LYS A 338 35.69 -22.91 -0.72
N ILE A 339 36.39 -22.29 -1.68
CA ILE A 339 36.94 -23.02 -2.85
C ILE A 339 38.34 -23.52 -2.50
N ARG A 340 38.57 -24.82 -2.67
CA ARG A 340 39.80 -25.54 -2.25
C ARG A 340 41.04 -25.23 -3.10
N HIS A 341 40.89 -24.70 -4.32
CA HIS A 341 42.01 -24.43 -5.24
C HIS A 341 42.37 -22.94 -5.42
N LEU A 342 43.63 -22.59 -5.11
CA LEU A 342 44.14 -21.21 -5.12
C LEU A 342 44.14 -20.53 -6.51
N LYS A 343 44.55 -21.24 -7.57
CA LYS A 343 44.64 -20.68 -8.94
C LYS A 343 43.26 -20.37 -9.53
N PHE A 344 42.31 -21.30 -9.38
CA PHE A 344 40.93 -21.11 -9.81
C PHE A 344 40.25 -19.98 -9.02
N ARG A 345 40.52 -19.87 -7.71
CA ARG A 345 40.05 -18.74 -6.89
C ARG A 345 40.54 -17.40 -7.44
N LYS A 346 41.80 -17.27 -7.85
CA LYS A 346 42.34 -16.03 -8.45
C LYS A 346 41.65 -15.68 -9.78
N VAL A 347 41.42 -16.66 -10.66
CA VAL A 347 40.73 -16.45 -11.94
C VAL A 347 39.28 -16.04 -11.73
N VAL A 348 38.55 -16.73 -10.84
CA VAL A 348 37.14 -16.40 -10.51
C VAL A 348 37.02 -15.00 -9.93
N HIS A 349 37.93 -14.58 -9.03
CA HIS A 349 37.92 -13.22 -8.50
C HIS A 349 38.23 -12.17 -9.57
N CYS A 350 39.19 -12.44 -10.45
CA CYS A 350 39.55 -11.53 -11.53
C CYS A 350 38.40 -11.37 -12.54
N LEU A 351 37.81 -12.49 -12.98
CA LEU A 351 36.65 -12.50 -13.88
C LEU A 351 35.45 -11.79 -13.24
N ARG A 352 35.17 -12.05 -11.96
CA ARG A 352 34.10 -11.35 -11.22
C ARG A 352 34.32 -9.84 -11.17
N GLY A 353 35.54 -9.41 -10.86
CA GLY A 353 35.88 -7.98 -10.84
C GLY A 353 35.67 -7.33 -12.21
N LEU A 354 36.08 -8.01 -13.29
CA LEU A 354 35.88 -7.53 -14.66
C LEU A 354 34.39 -7.46 -15.02
N VAL A 355 33.61 -8.49 -14.68
CA VAL A 355 32.15 -8.53 -14.91
C VAL A 355 31.45 -7.42 -14.14
N LEU A 356 31.77 -7.21 -12.85
CA LEU A 356 31.16 -6.15 -12.05
C LEU A 356 31.50 -4.76 -12.58
N LYS A 357 32.74 -4.51 -13.00
CA LYS A 357 33.13 -3.26 -13.65
C LYS A 357 32.36 -3.03 -14.96
N PHE A 358 32.19 -4.08 -15.76
CA PHE A 358 31.37 -4.01 -16.97
C PHE A 358 29.91 -3.72 -16.64
N CYS A 359 29.32 -4.37 -15.63
CA CYS A 359 27.96 -4.09 -15.18
C CYS A 359 27.79 -2.66 -14.67
N ILE A 360 28.77 -2.11 -13.93
CA ILE A 360 28.75 -0.71 -13.48
C ILE A 360 28.76 0.23 -14.69
N PHE A 361 29.59 -0.05 -15.69
CA PHE A 361 29.65 0.74 -16.93
C PHE A 361 28.33 0.67 -17.71
N VAL A 362 27.75 -0.52 -17.87
CA VAL A 362 26.44 -0.70 -18.52
C VAL A 362 25.34 0.04 -17.75
N GLN A 363 25.30 -0.06 -16.42
CA GLN A 363 24.33 0.66 -15.60
C GLN A 363 24.44 2.17 -15.79
N PHE A 364 25.66 2.70 -15.77
CA PHE A 364 25.91 4.13 -16.02
C PHE A 364 25.39 4.55 -17.40
N LEU A 365 25.70 3.76 -18.44
CA LEU A 365 25.26 4.02 -19.81
C LEU A 365 23.73 3.99 -19.93
N VAL A 366 23.06 3.03 -19.29
CA VAL A 366 21.60 2.89 -19.31
C VAL A 366 20.94 4.09 -18.66
N VAL A 367 21.41 4.51 -17.48
CA VAL A 367 20.84 5.68 -16.78
C VAL A 367 21.04 6.95 -17.60
N LEU A 368 22.24 7.14 -18.19
CA LEU A 368 22.53 8.27 -19.05
C LEU A 368 21.63 8.27 -20.30
N ALA A 369 21.50 7.14 -20.98
CA ALA A 369 20.62 6.99 -22.14
C ALA A 369 19.15 7.27 -21.79
N SER A 370 18.64 6.76 -20.66
CA SER A 370 17.29 7.05 -20.20
C SER A 370 17.07 8.54 -19.91
N LYS A 371 18.06 9.23 -19.32
CA LYS A 371 18.01 10.69 -19.13
C LYS A 371 18.00 11.46 -20.45
N LEU A 372 18.78 11.02 -21.44
CA LEU A 372 18.80 11.61 -22.78
C LEU A 372 17.46 11.41 -23.50
N VAL A 373 16.85 10.22 -23.41
CA VAL A 373 15.51 9.96 -23.97
C VAL A 373 14.50 10.95 -23.39
N LEU A 374 14.56 11.22 -22.09
CA LEU A 374 13.66 12.17 -21.44
C LEU A 374 13.96 13.62 -21.87
N LEU A 375 15.23 14.00 -22.02
CA LEU A 375 15.61 15.32 -22.51
C LEU A 375 15.11 15.56 -23.95
N VAL A 376 15.34 14.59 -24.85
CA VAL A 376 14.83 14.63 -26.23
C VAL A 376 13.30 14.71 -26.24
N SER A 377 12.63 13.92 -25.38
CA SER A 377 11.18 13.96 -25.24
C SER A 377 10.67 15.36 -24.83
N ILE A 378 11.34 16.01 -23.89
CA ILE A 378 11.02 17.39 -23.48
C ILE A 378 11.24 18.35 -24.66
N CYS A 379 12.38 18.29 -25.34
CA CYS A 379 12.67 19.16 -26.49
C CYS A 379 11.62 19.04 -27.60
N ILE A 380 11.12 17.84 -27.87
CA ILE A 380 10.09 17.59 -28.90
C ILE A 380 8.71 18.08 -28.42
N THR A 381 8.35 17.86 -27.17
CA THR A 381 7.00 18.15 -26.64
C THR A 381 6.81 19.61 -26.24
N THR A 382 7.85 20.30 -25.75
CA THR A 382 7.75 21.70 -25.30
C THR A 382 7.15 22.64 -26.36
N PRO A 383 7.58 22.63 -27.64
CA PRO A 383 6.95 23.43 -28.69
C PRO A 383 5.46 23.10 -28.89
N THR A 384 5.09 21.82 -28.79
CA THR A 384 3.70 21.39 -28.95
C THR A 384 2.82 21.83 -27.78
N ILE A 385 3.33 21.79 -26.54
CA ILE A 385 2.63 22.26 -25.34
C ILE A 385 2.45 23.77 -25.38
N LEU A 386 3.49 24.52 -25.78
CA LEU A 386 3.40 25.97 -25.98
C LEU A 386 2.37 26.34 -27.05
N CYS A 387 2.36 25.60 -28.17
CA CYS A 387 1.37 25.78 -29.24
C CYS A 387 -0.06 25.45 -28.76
N LEU A 388 -0.25 24.35 -28.05
CA LEU A 388 -1.55 23.97 -27.46
C LEU A 388 -2.04 25.03 -26.47
N ASN A 389 -1.17 25.50 -25.58
CA ASN A 389 -1.50 26.55 -24.61
C ASN A 389 -1.88 27.86 -25.32
N TYR A 390 -1.15 28.22 -26.38
CA TYR A 390 -1.47 29.36 -27.23
C TYR A 390 -2.84 29.21 -27.91
N VAL A 391 -3.15 28.03 -28.46
CA VAL A 391 -4.46 27.74 -29.08
C VAL A 391 -5.58 27.75 -28.04
N THR A 392 -5.38 27.19 -26.85
CA THR A 392 -6.38 27.23 -25.77
C THR A 392 -6.60 28.64 -25.25
N GLN A 393 -5.55 29.46 -25.16
CA GLN A 393 -5.64 30.86 -24.78
C GLN A 393 -6.36 31.69 -25.85
N LEU A 394 -6.15 31.39 -27.14
CA LEU A 394 -6.92 31.96 -28.24
C LEU A 394 -8.40 31.52 -28.24
N ARG A 395 -8.70 30.27 -27.86
CA ARG A 395 -10.09 29.81 -27.68
C ARG A 395 -10.76 30.49 -26.49
N GLN A 396 -10.07 30.64 -25.37
CA GLN A 396 -10.59 31.35 -24.19
C GLN A 396 -10.84 32.83 -24.50
N ARG A 397 -9.93 33.52 -25.20
CA ARG A 397 -10.16 34.89 -25.68
C ARG A 397 -11.40 35.00 -26.59
N ARG A 398 -11.60 34.05 -27.50
CA ARG A 398 -12.81 34.01 -28.36
C ARG A 398 -14.11 33.73 -27.60
N VAL A 399 -14.05 32.98 -26.48
CA VAL A 399 -15.22 32.72 -25.62
C VAL A 399 -15.50 33.91 -24.69
N SER A 400 -14.47 34.65 -24.26
CA SER A 400 -14.63 35.87 -23.47
C SER A 400 -15.17 37.07 -24.27
N ASP A 401 -14.95 37.12 -25.59
CA ASP A 401 -15.51 38.17 -26.46
C ASP A 401 -17.02 37.99 -26.78
N SER A 402 -17.65 36.90 -26.34
CA SER A 402 -19.09 36.63 -26.55
C SER A 402 -19.93 36.60 -25.27
N GLY A 403 -19.36 36.95 -24.11
CA GLY A 403 -20.09 37.05 -22.85
C GLY A 403 -19.67 38.27 -22.06
N SER A 404 -20.52 39.30 -22.02
CA SER A 404 -20.29 40.48 -21.20
C SER A 404 -20.29 40.15 -19.71
N SER A 405 -19.39 40.83 -18.99
CA SER A 405 -19.42 41.12 -17.55
C SER A 405 -19.65 39.95 -16.58
N ARG A 406 -18.58 39.55 -15.87
CA ARG A 406 -18.67 39.22 -14.43
C ARG A 406 -17.31 39.27 -13.74
N HIS A 407 -17.25 40.20 -12.79
CA HIS A 407 -16.35 40.35 -11.66
C HIS A 407 -15.19 39.35 -11.48
N HIS A 408 -13.99 39.93 -11.49
CA HIS A 408 -12.79 39.42 -10.84
C HIS A 408 -13.08 39.23 -9.33
N LYS A 409 -13.43 38.01 -8.91
CA LYS A 409 -13.23 37.58 -7.53
C LYS A 409 -11.81 37.06 -7.43
N VAL A 410 -10.90 37.95 -7.05
CA VAL A 410 -9.65 37.56 -6.39
C VAL A 410 -10.09 36.76 -5.17
N THR A 411 -10.01 35.44 -5.27
CA THR A 411 -10.15 34.58 -4.10
C THR A 411 -8.80 34.67 -3.42
N GLU A 412 -8.65 35.65 -2.54
CA GLU A 412 -7.67 35.58 -1.46
C GLU A 412 -7.94 34.28 -0.72
N SER A 413 -7.16 33.26 -1.05
CA SER A 413 -7.07 32.04 -0.28
C SER A 413 -6.67 32.45 1.13
N THR A 414 -7.60 32.30 2.06
CA THR A 414 -7.42 32.53 3.49
C THR A 414 -6.15 31.80 3.93
N ALA A 415 -5.11 32.58 4.19
CA ALA A 415 -3.82 32.12 4.68
C ALA A 415 -3.96 31.66 6.14
N ASN A 416 -4.58 30.50 6.33
CA ASN A 416 -4.63 29.82 7.60
C ASN A 416 -3.52 28.77 7.62
N SER A 417 -2.37 29.15 8.18
CA SER A 417 -1.31 28.25 8.69
C SER A 417 -1.16 26.91 7.94
N GLU A 418 -0.91 26.96 6.64
CA GLU A 418 -0.53 25.75 5.89
C GLU A 418 0.91 25.43 6.30
N VAL A 419 1.08 24.65 7.37
CA VAL A 419 2.37 24.06 7.74
C VAL A 419 2.96 23.49 6.46
N ASP A 420 4.19 23.84 6.13
CA ASP A 420 4.81 23.50 4.85
C ASP A 420 5.04 21.97 4.74
N ILE A 421 3.98 21.23 4.41
CA ILE A 421 3.96 19.77 4.29
C ILE A 421 5.01 19.32 3.24
N ARG A 422 5.46 20.23 2.37
CA ARG A 422 6.48 19.97 1.35
C ARG A 422 7.81 19.55 1.95
N HIS A 423 8.16 20.01 3.15
CA HIS A 423 9.40 19.60 3.81
C HIS A 423 9.43 18.09 4.12
N TYR A 424 8.26 17.43 4.21
CA TYR A 424 8.15 15.99 4.46
C TYR A 424 8.10 15.14 3.17
N VAL A 425 8.27 15.74 2.00
CA VAL A 425 8.35 15.02 0.72
C VAL A 425 9.72 14.35 0.58
N MET A 426 9.74 13.02 0.38
CA MET A 426 10.98 12.29 0.14
C MET A 426 11.38 12.25 -1.32
N LEU A 427 12.45 12.99 -1.62
CA LEU A 427 13.14 12.96 -2.90
C LEU A 427 14.44 12.15 -2.79
N LEU A 428 14.82 11.46 -3.86
CA LEU A 428 16.19 10.94 -3.98
C LEU A 428 17.17 12.09 -4.24
N GLU A 429 18.46 11.82 -4.02
CA GLU A 429 19.52 12.77 -4.37
C GLU A 429 19.40 13.15 -5.85
N GLY A 430 19.52 14.45 -6.17
CA GLY A 430 19.44 14.95 -7.55
C GLY A 430 18.04 15.06 -8.17
N GLU A 431 16.98 14.65 -7.46
CA GLU A 431 15.60 14.79 -7.96
C GLU A 431 15.05 16.22 -7.84
N VAL A 432 14.17 16.56 -8.77
CA VAL A 432 13.44 17.83 -8.79
C VAL A 432 12.31 17.80 -7.77
N GLU A 433 12.07 18.92 -7.08
CA GLU A 433 10.92 19.07 -6.18
C GLU A 433 9.60 18.75 -6.87
N LEU A 434 8.73 17.99 -6.19
CA LEU A 434 7.41 17.65 -6.72
C LEU A 434 6.56 18.92 -6.88
N PRO A 435 5.76 19.02 -7.96
CA PRO A 435 4.83 20.14 -8.11
C PRO A 435 3.82 20.22 -6.97
N THR A 436 3.37 21.43 -6.68
CA THR A 436 2.40 21.73 -5.62
C THR A 436 1.12 20.93 -5.77
N GLU A 437 0.61 20.83 -7.00
CA GLU A 437 -0.59 20.06 -7.34
C GLU A 437 -0.44 18.57 -7.03
N SER A 438 0.78 18.01 -7.15
CA SER A 438 1.01 16.58 -6.86
C SER A 438 0.96 16.31 -5.36
N VAL A 439 1.58 17.18 -4.56
CA VAL A 439 1.52 17.08 -3.08
C VAL A 439 0.09 17.30 -2.61
N GLU A 440 -0.64 18.27 -3.19
CA GLU A 440 -2.04 18.52 -2.87
C GLU A 440 -2.93 17.30 -3.22
N ASN A 441 -2.68 16.65 -4.37
CA ASN A 441 -3.39 15.43 -4.74
C ASN A 441 -3.11 14.28 -3.75
N ILE A 442 -1.86 14.11 -3.30
CA ILE A 442 -1.50 13.13 -2.26
C ILE A 442 -2.25 13.44 -0.95
N CYS A 443 -2.32 14.70 -0.53
CA CYS A 443 -3.09 15.12 0.64
C CYS A 443 -4.60 14.86 0.49
N LYS A 444 -5.16 15.14 -0.70
CA LYS A 444 -6.58 14.88 -1.02
C LYS A 444 -6.94 13.39 -0.92
N GLU A 445 -5.99 12.48 -1.14
CA GLU A 445 -6.25 11.04 -0.95
C GLU A 445 -6.53 10.70 0.52
N VAL A 446 -5.76 11.26 1.45
CA VAL A 446 -6.00 11.10 2.89
C VAL A 446 -7.34 11.67 3.28
N ASP A 447 -7.67 12.86 2.78
CA ASP A 447 -8.94 13.52 3.08
C ASP A 447 -10.14 12.64 2.65
N LYS A 448 -10.04 11.94 1.51
CA LYS A 448 -11.06 10.94 1.11
C LYS A 448 -11.15 9.76 2.06
N VAL A 449 -10.01 9.28 2.59
CA VAL A 449 -9.98 8.18 3.57
C VAL A 449 -10.63 8.61 4.89
N ILE A 450 -10.32 9.82 5.36
CA ILE A 450 -10.97 10.43 6.53
C ILE A 450 -12.48 10.54 6.29
N GLN A 451 -12.89 11.05 5.11
CA GLN A 451 -14.30 11.14 4.74
C GLN A 451 -15.00 9.76 4.70
N LYS A 452 -14.28 8.71 4.29
CA LYS A 452 -14.79 7.33 4.35
C LYS A 452 -14.97 6.86 5.80
N GLY A 453 -14.09 7.27 6.71
CA GLY A 453 -14.22 7.05 8.15
C GLY A 453 -15.42 7.77 8.75
N GLN A 454 -15.65 9.03 8.38
CA GLN A 454 -16.81 9.83 8.83
C GLN A 454 -18.16 9.15 8.51
N LYS A 455 -18.25 8.46 7.36
CA LYS A 455 -19.44 7.68 6.98
C LYS A 455 -19.68 6.45 7.85
N LYS A 456 -18.70 6.03 8.65
CA LYS A 456 -18.73 4.86 9.54
C LYS A 456 -18.80 5.23 11.03
N LYS A 457 -19.25 6.45 11.34
CA LYS A 457 -19.31 6.94 12.71
C LYS A 457 -20.15 6.05 13.64
N PRO A 458 -19.71 5.83 14.89
CA PRO A 458 -20.41 5.00 15.88
C PRO A 458 -21.55 5.80 16.55
N ILE A 459 -22.76 5.70 15.99
CA ILE A 459 -23.91 6.54 16.38
C ILE A 459 -24.39 6.21 17.80
N TYR A 460 -24.41 4.93 18.19
CA TYR A 460 -24.88 4.51 19.51
C TYR A 460 -23.89 4.91 20.59
N LEU A 461 -22.59 4.79 20.33
CA LEU A 461 -21.55 5.26 21.25
C LEU A 461 -21.62 6.77 21.44
N LEU A 462 -21.75 7.54 20.35
CA LEU A 462 -21.78 9.00 20.42
C LEU A 462 -22.92 9.50 21.31
N LYS A 463 -24.14 8.98 21.10
CA LYS A 463 -25.32 9.32 21.90
C LYS A 463 -25.15 8.91 23.37
N PHE A 464 -24.46 7.80 23.63
CA PHE A 464 -24.22 7.30 24.97
C PHE A 464 -23.20 8.14 25.74
N LEU A 465 -22.13 8.61 25.08
CA LEU A 465 -21.12 9.46 25.72
C LEU A 465 -21.68 10.79 26.22
N CYS A 466 -22.77 11.30 25.64
CA CYS A 466 -23.46 12.49 26.14
C CYS A 466 -23.99 12.36 27.58
N LYS A 467 -24.15 11.14 28.11
CA LYS A 467 -24.53 10.91 29.51
C LYS A 467 -23.39 11.19 30.51
N SER A 468 -22.15 11.13 30.05
CA SER A 468 -20.98 11.37 30.88
C SER A 468 -20.72 12.87 31.02
N SER A 469 -20.51 13.37 32.24
CA SER A 469 -20.31 14.79 32.52
C SER A 469 -18.95 15.10 33.17
N ASN A 470 -18.52 14.32 34.16
CA ASN A 470 -17.34 14.64 35.00
C ASN A 470 -16.40 13.46 35.26
N PHE A 471 -16.51 12.37 34.50
CA PHE A 471 -15.66 11.16 34.60
C PHE A 471 -15.64 10.50 36.00
N ARG A 472 -16.60 10.83 36.88
CA ARG A 472 -16.62 10.39 38.27
C ARG A 472 -16.76 8.87 38.39
N GLY A 473 -17.44 8.24 37.42
CA GLY A 473 -17.55 6.79 37.32
C GLY A 473 -16.21 6.04 37.29
N VAL A 474 -15.11 6.68 36.87
CA VAL A 474 -13.76 6.07 36.89
C VAL A 474 -13.29 5.76 38.32
N ILE A 475 -13.70 6.53 39.33
CA ILE A 475 -13.36 6.24 40.73
C ILE A 475 -14.35 5.27 41.36
N GLU A 476 -15.64 5.41 41.03
CA GLU A 476 -16.75 4.80 41.78
C GLU A 476 -16.96 3.31 41.51
N PHE A 477 -16.49 2.79 40.36
CA PHE A 477 -16.77 1.40 39.97
C PHE A 477 -16.14 0.33 40.86
N ASP A 478 -15.07 0.67 41.57
CA ASP A 478 -14.37 -0.24 42.49
C ASP A 478 -13.87 0.51 43.72
N SER A 479 -14.21 0.01 44.90
CA SER A 479 -13.88 0.64 46.19
C SER A 479 -12.81 -0.14 46.93
N ARG A 480 -11.84 0.59 47.52
CA ARG A 480 -10.85 0.01 48.46
C ARG A 480 -11.49 -0.50 49.75
N ARG A 481 -12.76 -0.16 50.03
CA ARG A 481 -13.50 -0.70 51.16
C ARG A 481 -13.86 -2.18 50.96
N VAL A 482 -13.84 -2.67 49.72
CA VAL A 482 -13.97 -4.11 49.43
C VAL A 482 -12.61 -4.76 49.67
N LEU A 483 -12.53 -5.61 50.70
CA LEU A 483 -11.34 -6.40 51.01
C LEU A 483 -10.88 -7.19 49.77
N SER A 484 -9.66 -6.92 49.32
CA SER A 484 -9.01 -7.70 48.28
C SER A 484 -8.83 -9.13 48.77
N LEU A 485 -9.14 -10.11 47.91
CA LEU A 485 -8.96 -11.54 48.26
C LEU A 485 -7.47 -11.95 48.36
N ASN A 486 -6.54 -11.02 48.10
CA ASN A 486 -5.07 -11.18 48.06
C ASN A 486 -4.33 -9.93 48.58
N SER A 487 -3.03 -10.05 48.89
CA SER A 487 -2.19 -8.96 49.46
C SER A 487 -1.78 -7.84 48.50
N GLN A 488 -1.99 -8.03 47.18
CA GLN A 488 -1.77 -7.02 46.13
C GLN A 488 -3.03 -6.86 45.27
N ASP A 489 -3.39 -5.62 44.95
CA ASP A 489 -4.50 -5.29 44.05
C ASP A 489 -4.13 -5.63 42.59
N LEU A 490 -5.03 -6.32 41.88
CA LEU A 490 -4.90 -6.59 40.45
C LEU A 490 -5.14 -5.28 39.66
N PRO A 491 -4.28 -4.90 38.70
CA PRO A 491 -4.52 -3.72 37.87
C PRO A 491 -5.68 -3.96 36.91
N TYR A 492 -6.61 -3.01 36.82
CA TYR A 492 -7.69 -3.04 35.81
C TYR A 492 -7.15 -2.61 34.44
N CYS A 493 -7.71 -3.17 33.37
CA CYS A 493 -7.68 -2.54 32.04
C CYS A 493 -9.06 -1.95 31.73
N TRP A 494 -9.13 -0.99 30.80
CA TRP A 494 -10.37 -0.29 30.46
C TRP A 494 -11.45 -1.26 29.98
N SER A 495 -11.08 -2.22 29.12
CA SER A 495 -12.02 -3.24 28.63
C SER A 495 -12.58 -4.11 29.74
N LEU A 496 -11.76 -4.53 30.71
CA LEU A 496 -12.21 -5.38 31.82
C LEU A 496 -13.22 -4.65 32.70
N ALA A 497 -12.97 -3.39 33.04
CA ALA A 497 -13.89 -2.58 33.85
C ALA A 497 -15.23 -2.37 33.14
N VAL A 498 -15.21 -1.95 31.87
CA VAL A 498 -16.41 -1.69 31.06
C VAL A 498 -17.22 -2.97 30.84
N VAL A 499 -16.58 -4.08 30.47
CA VAL A 499 -17.28 -5.34 30.21
C VAL A 499 -17.86 -5.92 31.50
N THR A 500 -17.15 -5.83 32.62
CA THR A 500 -17.65 -6.31 33.91
C THR A 500 -18.87 -5.52 34.37
N LEU A 501 -18.79 -4.18 34.35
CA LEU A 501 -19.92 -3.31 34.69
C LEU A 501 -21.11 -3.59 33.77
N THR A 502 -20.89 -3.62 32.46
CA THR A 502 -21.95 -3.88 31.48
C THR A 502 -22.63 -5.22 31.73
N SER A 503 -21.86 -6.27 32.05
CA SER A 503 -22.41 -7.60 32.35
C SER A 503 -23.29 -7.59 33.60
N ILE A 504 -22.90 -6.83 34.63
CA ILE A 504 -23.71 -6.64 35.86
C ILE A 504 -24.98 -5.85 35.54
N THR A 505 -24.86 -4.75 34.80
CA THR A 505 -25.98 -3.88 34.42
C THR A 505 -27.01 -4.62 33.57
N LEU A 506 -26.58 -5.48 32.64
CA LEU A 506 -27.47 -6.28 31.80
C LEU A 506 -28.16 -7.42 32.56
N ALA A 507 -27.63 -7.84 33.71
CA ALA A 507 -28.21 -8.90 34.54
C ALA A 507 -29.32 -8.40 35.50
N LEU A 508 -29.65 -7.11 35.49
CA LEU A 508 -30.71 -6.54 36.31
C LEU A 508 -32.11 -6.99 35.83
N PRO A 509 -32.98 -7.52 36.71
CA PRO A 509 -34.21 -8.22 36.33
C PRO A 509 -35.38 -7.32 35.87
N ASN A 510 -35.46 -6.06 36.32
CA ASN A 510 -36.58 -5.15 36.03
C ASN A 510 -36.20 -3.96 35.12
N VAL A 511 -35.44 -4.20 34.05
CA VAL A 511 -35.04 -3.15 33.09
C VAL A 511 -35.68 -3.42 31.72
N GLU A 512 -36.19 -2.36 31.09
CA GLU A 512 -36.73 -2.43 29.73
C GLU A 512 -35.69 -2.96 28.74
N LYS A 513 -36.03 -4.02 27.99
CA LYS A 513 -35.15 -4.67 27.02
C LYS A 513 -34.57 -3.72 25.98
N GLN A 514 -35.32 -2.69 25.59
CA GLN A 514 -34.85 -1.67 24.65
C GLN A 514 -33.67 -0.85 25.20
N LYS A 515 -33.69 -0.49 26.49
CA LYS A 515 -32.60 0.23 27.17
C LYS A 515 -31.35 -0.65 27.27
N SER A 516 -31.52 -1.92 27.64
CA SER A 516 -30.44 -2.91 27.69
C SER A 516 -29.81 -3.14 26.31
N ASN A 517 -30.62 -3.25 25.24
CA ASN A 517 -30.12 -3.37 23.88
C ASN A 517 -29.36 -2.12 23.42
N HIS A 518 -29.83 -0.92 23.80
CA HIS A 518 -29.14 0.33 23.48
C HIS A 518 -27.77 0.39 24.17
N LEU A 519 -27.70 0.04 25.46
CA LEU A 519 -26.43 -0.04 26.21
C LEU A 519 -25.48 -1.06 25.56
N LEU A 520 -25.98 -2.25 25.23
CA LEU A 520 -25.20 -3.31 24.58
C LEU A 520 -24.60 -2.84 23.24
N ASN A 521 -25.39 -2.16 22.40
CA ASN A 521 -24.92 -1.62 21.12
C ASN A 521 -23.85 -0.54 21.32
N SER A 522 -24.08 0.41 22.25
CA SER A 522 -23.11 1.48 22.58
C SER A 522 -21.79 0.92 23.10
N VAL A 523 -21.85 -0.06 24.01
CA VAL A 523 -20.65 -0.71 24.58
C VAL A 523 -19.94 -1.53 23.51
N THR A 524 -20.67 -2.23 22.64
CA THR A 524 -20.07 -3.02 21.54
C THR A 524 -19.32 -2.14 20.55
N GLU A 525 -19.87 -0.97 20.19
CA GLU A 525 -19.18 0.02 19.36
C GLU A 525 -17.93 0.57 20.06
N GLY A 526 -18.05 0.97 21.33
CA GLY A 526 -16.93 1.54 22.09
C GLY A 526 -15.82 0.54 22.42
N LEU A 527 -16.15 -0.73 22.64
CA LEU A 527 -15.18 -1.77 22.96
C LEU A 527 -14.15 -1.96 21.84
N ARG A 528 -14.52 -1.68 20.57
CA ARG A 528 -13.58 -1.69 19.44
C ARG A 528 -12.46 -0.67 19.63
N PHE A 529 -12.78 0.53 20.09
CA PHE A 529 -11.80 1.59 20.35
C PHE A 529 -11.03 1.34 21.65
N ILE A 530 -11.72 0.89 22.70
CA ILE A 530 -11.10 0.56 23.99
C ILE A 530 -10.03 -0.53 23.81
N LYS A 531 -10.29 -1.57 23.01
CA LYS A 531 -9.30 -2.60 22.70
C LYS A 531 -8.07 -2.05 21.98
N LEU A 532 -8.22 -1.01 21.15
CA LEU A 532 -7.09 -0.34 20.50
C LEU A 532 -6.26 0.46 21.51
N ILE A 533 -6.91 1.15 22.46
CA ILE A 533 -6.24 1.90 23.53
C ILE A 533 -5.54 0.93 24.47
N ASP A 534 -6.22 -0.15 24.87
CA ASP A 534 -5.64 -1.21 25.68
C ASP A 534 -4.44 -1.88 24.97
N SER A 535 -4.33 -1.81 23.65
CA SER A 535 -3.18 -2.33 22.89
C SER A 535 -1.92 -1.46 22.97
N LEU A 536 -2.03 -0.21 23.48
CA LEU A 536 -0.88 0.68 23.72
C LEU A 536 0.02 0.21 24.87
N HIS A 537 -0.50 -0.64 25.77
CA HIS A 537 0.27 -1.20 26.89
C HIS A 537 1.46 -2.07 26.41
N LYS A 538 2.60 -2.00 27.11
CA LYS A 538 3.82 -2.77 26.81
C LYS A 538 3.52 -4.28 26.67
N LYS A 539 4.17 -4.88 25.68
CA LYS A 539 4.00 -6.28 25.26
C LYS A 539 4.47 -7.23 26.39
N GLY A 540 3.52 -7.86 27.09
CA GLY A 540 3.80 -8.92 28.07
C GLY A 540 2.89 -8.90 29.32
N ASP A 541 2.59 -7.72 29.88
CA ASP A 541 2.08 -7.66 31.26
C ASP A 541 0.55 -7.73 31.40
N LEU A 542 -0.21 -7.46 30.33
CA LEU A 542 -1.70 -7.38 30.37
C LEU A 542 -2.42 -8.35 29.43
N GLU A 543 -1.70 -9.30 28.81
CA GLU A 543 -2.30 -10.24 27.84
C GLU A 543 -3.38 -11.12 28.49
N ASN A 544 -3.08 -11.69 29.66
CA ASN A 544 -4.03 -12.48 30.45
C ASN A 544 -5.27 -11.67 30.88
N ILE A 545 -5.10 -10.37 31.16
CA ILE A 545 -6.19 -9.47 31.56
C ILE A 545 -7.08 -9.14 30.36
N ARG A 546 -6.51 -8.93 29.16
CA ARG A 546 -7.31 -8.74 27.92
C ARG A 546 -8.13 -10.00 27.59
N THR A 547 -7.51 -11.18 27.69
CA THR A 547 -8.23 -12.45 27.52
C THR A 547 -9.31 -12.63 28.59
N ALA A 548 -9.09 -12.13 29.81
CA ALA A 548 -10.09 -12.16 30.86
C ALA A 548 -11.31 -11.30 30.52
N ALA A 549 -11.12 -10.11 29.93
CA ALA A 549 -12.23 -9.27 29.46
C ALA A 549 -13.08 -9.98 28.40
N ASP A 550 -12.46 -10.70 27.45
CA ASP A 550 -13.18 -11.52 26.46
C ASP A 550 -13.94 -12.69 27.12
N VAL A 551 -13.38 -13.29 28.18
CA VAL A 551 -14.02 -14.35 28.97
C VAL A 551 -15.20 -13.82 29.79
N VAL A 552 -15.12 -12.62 30.37
CA VAL A 552 -16.24 -11.98 31.10
C VAL A 552 -17.43 -11.77 30.17
N TRP A 553 -17.19 -11.30 28.94
CA TRP A 553 -18.25 -11.12 27.94
C TRP A 553 -19.02 -12.42 27.65
N ILE A 554 -18.33 -13.56 27.67
CA ILE A 554 -18.93 -14.89 27.50
C ILE A 554 -19.61 -15.38 28.80
N LEU A 555 -19.17 -14.92 29.98
CA LEU A 555 -19.61 -15.41 31.29
C LEU A 555 -20.87 -14.72 31.87
N HIS A 556 -21.65 -14.03 31.04
CA HIS A 556 -22.84 -13.23 31.39
C HIS A 556 -23.86 -13.93 32.33
N GLU A 557 -23.80 -15.26 32.50
CA GLU A 557 -24.73 -16.07 33.31
C GLU A 557 -24.38 -16.28 34.80
N LEU A 558 -23.24 -15.84 35.36
CA LEU A 558 -22.71 -16.48 36.59
C LEU A 558 -22.14 -15.57 37.70
N SER A 559 -22.84 -14.50 38.10
CA SER A 559 -22.38 -13.66 39.24
C SER A 559 -22.25 -14.45 40.55
N GLY A 560 -23.09 -15.48 40.78
CA GLY A 560 -23.04 -16.35 41.96
C GLY A 560 -21.88 -17.37 42.02
N LYS A 561 -21.28 -17.75 40.89
CA LYS A 561 -20.14 -18.71 40.85
C LYS A 561 -18.76 -18.03 40.87
N ALA A 562 -18.70 -16.71 40.67
CA ALA A 562 -17.44 -15.97 40.58
C ALA A 562 -16.62 -16.06 41.88
N GLN A 563 -17.24 -15.80 43.03
CA GLN A 563 -16.57 -15.89 44.34
C GLN A 563 -16.04 -17.30 44.63
N LYS A 564 -16.83 -18.33 44.32
CA LYS A 564 -16.45 -19.74 44.50
C LYS A 564 -15.25 -20.13 43.64
N THR A 565 -15.23 -19.68 42.38
CA THR A 565 -14.13 -19.95 41.43
C THR A 565 -12.80 -19.34 41.90
N VAL A 566 -12.83 -18.11 42.46
CA VAL A 566 -11.62 -17.46 42.99
C VAL A 566 -11.12 -18.14 44.27
N LEU A 567 -12.04 -18.54 45.17
CA LEU A 567 -11.70 -19.25 46.40
C LEU A 567 -11.17 -20.67 46.15
N GLU A 568 -11.73 -21.40 45.18
CA GLU A 568 -11.26 -22.73 44.76
C GLU A 568 -9.86 -22.66 44.15
N PHE A 569 -9.60 -21.67 43.27
CA PHE A 569 -8.26 -21.43 42.74
C PHE A 569 -7.23 -21.15 43.84
N LYS A 570 -7.60 -20.33 44.84
CA LYS A 570 -6.74 -20.01 45.98
C LYS A 570 -6.41 -21.24 46.84
N ARG A 571 -7.36 -22.17 47.02
CA ARG A 571 -7.11 -23.44 47.73
C ARG A 571 -6.12 -24.36 47.01
N GLY A 572 -6.02 -24.25 45.67
CA GLY A 572 -5.15 -25.09 44.83
C GLY A 572 -3.77 -24.49 44.49
N ALA A 573 -3.64 -23.16 44.48
CA ALA A 573 -2.40 -22.47 44.07
C ALA A 573 -1.33 -22.51 45.17
N ARG A 574 -0.39 -23.48 45.09
CA ARG A 574 0.78 -23.57 46.00
C ARG A 574 2.06 -22.92 45.43
N ASP A 575 2.02 -22.47 44.18
CA ASP A 575 3.19 -21.98 43.44
C ASP A 575 3.49 -20.50 43.76
N SER A 576 4.76 -20.17 44.04
CA SER A 576 5.21 -18.81 44.36
C SER A 576 5.00 -17.82 43.22
N LEU A 577 4.97 -18.30 41.97
CA LEU A 577 4.70 -17.46 40.78
C LEU A 577 3.26 -16.97 40.71
N MET A 578 2.32 -17.64 41.37
CA MET A 578 0.89 -17.28 41.41
C MET A 578 0.56 -16.24 42.51
N LYS A 579 1.56 -15.79 43.28
CA LYS A 579 1.41 -14.63 44.17
C LYS A 579 1.21 -13.33 43.40
N ASN A 580 1.77 -13.21 42.19
CA ASN A 580 1.56 -12.06 41.31
C ASN A 580 0.20 -12.21 40.58
N PRO A 581 -0.76 -11.28 40.79
CA PRO A 581 -2.08 -11.32 40.15
C PRO A 581 -2.05 -11.31 38.60
N LEU A 582 -0.97 -10.83 37.98
CA LEU A 582 -0.81 -10.80 36.51
C LEU A 582 -0.64 -12.19 35.87
N ASN A 583 -0.21 -13.18 36.67
CA ASN A 583 0.01 -14.56 36.23
C ASN A 583 -1.23 -15.45 36.41
N TRP A 584 -2.36 -14.88 36.85
CA TRP A 584 -3.58 -15.65 37.09
C TRP A 584 -4.24 -16.07 35.77
N PRO A 585 -4.92 -17.24 35.73
CA PRO A 585 -5.70 -17.63 34.58
C PRO A 585 -6.79 -16.59 34.26
N PRO A 586 -7.07 -16.30 32.97
CA PRO A 586 -8.05 -15.30 32.57
C PRO A 586 -9.43 -15.43 33.23
N LYS A 587 -9.90 -16.67 33.44
CA LYS A 587 -11.19 -16.97 34.09
C LYS A 587 -11.22 -16.55 35.57
N VAL A 588 -10.08 -16.62 36.26
CA VAL A 588 -9.94 -16.21 37.67
C VAL A 588 -9.89 -14.69 37.79
N ILE A 589 -9.16 -14.03 36.87
CA ILE A 589 -9.12 -12.56 36.77
C ILE A 589 -10.53 -12.00 36.54
N ALA A 590 -11.25 -12.58 35.57
CA ALA A 590 -12.65 -12.26 35.27
C ALA A 590 -13.56 -12.38 36.51
N ALA A 591 -13.46 -13.51 37.22
CA ALA A 591 -14.26 -13.77 38.41
C ALA A 591 -13.95 -12.81 39.57
N ASN A 592 -12.67 -12.44 39.76
CA ASN A 592 -12.26 -11.48 40.79
C ASN A 592 -12.77 -10.06 40.49
N SER A 593 -12.71 -9.62 39.22
CA SER A 593 -13.27 -8.35 38.76
C SER A 593 -14.77 -8.27 39.04
N MET A 594 -15.53 -9.30 38.61
CA MET A 594 -16.98 -9.40 38.87
C MET A 594 -17.29 -9.31 40.37
N TYR A 595 -16.59 -10.08 41.20
CA TYR A 595 -16.79 -10.07 42.65
C TYR A 595 -16.59 -8.67 43.26
N ARG A 596 -15.48 -7.99 42.93
CA ARG A 596 -15.14 -6.67 43.51
C ARG A 596 -16.12 -5.58 43.11
N ILE A 597 -16.46 -5.51 41.83
CA ILE A 597 -17.36 -4.50 41.30
C ILE A 597 -18.79 -4.74 41.84
N SER A 598 -19.28 -5.98 41.82
CA SER A 598 -20.59 -6.32 42.41
C SER A 598 -20.65 -5.98 43.91
N ARG A 599 -19.61 -6.27 44.69
CA ARG A 599 -19.56 -5.90 46.11
C ARG A 599 -19.50 -4.38 46.32
N THR A 600 -18.79 -3.66 45.47
CA THR A 600 -18.75 -2.19 45.52
C THR A 600 -20.13 -1.61 45.27
N ILE A 601 -20.82 -2.06 44.22
CA ILE A 601 -22.19 -1.63 43.90
C ILE A 601 -23.14 -1.93 45.07
N LEU A 602 -23.07 -3.13 45.65
CA LEU A 602 -23.88 -3.50 46.82
C LEU A 602 -23.62 -2.60 48.02
N LEU A 603 -22.36 -2.26 48.31
CA LEU A 603 -22.01 -1.37 49.43
C LEU A 603 -22.56 0.05 49.25
N THR A 604 -22.54 0.56 48.02
CA THR A 604 -23.08 1.89 47.70
C THR A 604 -24.61 1.88 47.77
N HIS A 605 -25.25 0.82 47.25
CA HIS A 605 -26.71 0.66 47.25
C HIS A 605 -27.28 0.45 48.67
N SER A 606 -26.57 -0.29 49.53
CA SER A 606 -26.99 -0.54 50.93
C SER A 606 -26.98 0.73 51.80
N ALA A 607 -26.35 1.82 51.33
CA ALA A 607 -26.34 3.11 52.02
C ALA A 607 -27.49 4.04 51.58
N GLU A 608 -28.18 3.71 50.48
CA GLU A 608 -29.22 4.51 49.84
C GLU A 608 -30.47 3.63 49.62
N ASN A 609 -31.18 3.33 50.71
CA ASN A 609 -32.18 2.24 50.84
C ASN A 609 -33.44 2.27 49.93
N ASP A 610 -33.56 3.18 48.95
CA ASP A 610 -34.82 3.38 48.17
C ASP A 610 -34.68 3.38 46.64
N LYS A 611 -33.51 3.04 46.07
CA LYS A 611 -33.33 3.11 44.61
C LYS A 611 -33.97 1.95 43.86
N THR A 612 -34.74 2.24 42.81
CA THR A 612 -35.31 1.22 41.91
C THR A 612 -34.25 0.57 41.02
N ASP A 613 -34.51 -0.64 40.50
CA ASP A 613 -33.61 -1.32 39.54
C ASP A 613 -33.33 -0.45 38.30
N GLU A 614 -34.29 0.39 37.91
CA GLU A 614 -34.17 1.31 36.77
C GLU A 614 -33.25 2.51 37.07
N GLU A 615 -33.30 3.05 38.29
CA GLU A 615 -32.37 4.08 38.76
C GLU A 615 -30.94 3.54 38.90
N LEU A 616 -30.80 2.30 39.39
CA LEU A 616 -29.51 1.62 39.45
C LEU A 616 -28.95 1.37 38.06
N PHE A 617 -29.78 0.95 37.10
CA PHE A 617 -29.38 0.79 35.70
C PHE A 617 -28.87 2.10 35.09
N GLU A 618 -29.56 3.22 35.35
CA GLU A 618 -29.14 4.53 34.83
C GLU A 618 -27.83 4.99 35.46
N GLN A 619 -27.64 4.80 36.78
CA GLN A 619 -26.38 5.11 37.47
C GLN A 619 -25.20 4.29 36.93
N LEU A 620 -25.39 2.97 36.75
CA LEU A 620 -24.36 2.12 36.16
C LEU A 620 -24.09 2.49 34.70
N SER A 621 -25.13 2.90 33.96
CA SER A 621 -24.97 3.39 32.57
C SER A 621 -24.13 4.67 32.51
N ILE A 622 -24.35 5.62 33.42
CA ILE A 622 -23.53 6.84 33.54
C ILE A 622 -22.09 6.47 33.89
N MET A 623 -21.89 5.54 34.84
CA MET A 623 -20.56 5.07 35.24
C MET A 623 -19.80 4.42 34.08
N ILE A 624 -20.48 3.59 33.28
CA ILE A 624 -19.90 3.00 32.07
C ILE A 624 -19.56 4.12 31.06
N ALA A 625 -20.45 5.09 30.84
CA ALA A 625 -20.20 6.21 29.94
C ALA A 625 -18.99 7.04 30.38
N ASP A 626 -18.82 7.30 31.67
CA ASP A 626 -17.68 8.01 32.25
C ASP A 626 -16.35 7.27 32.00
N ILE A 627 -16.32 5.96 32.26
CA ILE A 627 -15.12 5.14 32.02
C ILE A 627 -14.77 5.11 30.54
N MET A 628 -15.78 4.95 29.67
CA MET A 628 -15.58 4.98 28.22
C MET A 628 -15.09 6.35 27.75
N ALA A 629 -15.69 7.43 28.23
CA ALA A 629 -15.30 8.79 27.87
C ALA A 629 -13.85 9.09 28.27
N ALA A 630 -13.45 8.72 29.50
CA ALA A 630 -12.07 8.86 29.98
C ALA A 630 -11.10 7.96 29.20
N CYS A 631 -11.50 6.75 28.83
CA CYS A 631 -10.66 5.89 27.99
C CYS A 631 -10.41 6.55 26.63
N LEU A 632 -11.48 7.04 25.98
CA LEU A 632 -11.45 7.56 24.61
C LEU A 632 -10.66 8.88 24.46
N THR A 633 -10.32 9.59 25.54
CA THR A 633 -9.40 10.74 25.47
C THR A 633 -8.00 10.33 25.02
N ASN A 634 -7.65 9.04 25.10
CA ASN A 634 -6.39 8.47 24.61
C ASN A 634 -6.40 8.15 23.11
N LEU A 635 -7.53 8.31 22.41
CA LEU A 635 -7.63 8.08 20.96
C LEU A 635 -6.60 8.86 20.13
N PRO A 636 -6.30 10.15 20.40
CA PRO A 636 -5.30 10.87 19.63
C PRO A 636 -3.93 10.20 19.68
N GLN A 637 -3.51 9.69 20.84
CA GLN A 637 -2.25 8.97 21.00
C GLN A 637 -2.25 7.65 20.20
N VAL A 638 -3.37 6.90 20.20
CA VAL A 638 -3.52 5.70 19.35
C VAL A 638 -3.34 6.03 17.87
N ILE A 639 -3.95 7.13 17.42
CA ILE A 639 -3.88 7.57 16.02
C ILE A 639 -2.44 7.98 15.67
N THR A 640 -1.78 8.78 16.51
CA THR A 640 -0.37 9.17 16.37
C THR A 640 0.55 7.96 16.32
N MET A 641 0.43 7.02 17.27
CA MET A 641 1.25 5.81 17.32
C MET A 641 1.04 4.91 16.09
N LYS A 642 -0.15 4.91 15.48
CA LYS A 642 -0.39 4.21 14.21
C LYS A 642 0.34 4.87 13.03
N CYS A 643 0.64 6.16 13.09
CA CYS A 643 1.42 6.84 12.05
C CYS A 643 2.93 6.50 12.13
N HIS A 644 3.44 6.14 13.30
CA HIS A 644 4.88 5.94 13.57
C HIS A 644 5.40 4.54 13.19
N ARG A 645 4.84 3.89 12.16
CA ARG A 645 5.29 2.56 11.76
C ARG A 645 6.61 2.62 10.99
N ASN A 646 7.60 1.88 11.48
CA ASN A 646 8.93 1.87 10.89
C ASN A 646 9.06 1.02 9.61
N ALA A 647 8.33 -0.10 9.51
CA ALA A 647 8.48 -1.02 8.38
C ALA A 647 7.93 -0.41 7.08
N ILE A 648 8.77 -0.32 6.04
CA ILE A 648 8.45 0.34 4.77
C ILE A 648 7.17 -0.20 4.11
N GLU A 649 6.93 -1.51 4.23
CA GLU A 649 5.77 -2.21 3.68
C GLU A 649 4.46 -1.92 4.44
N GLU A 650 4.54 -1.49 5.70
CA GLU A 650 3.37 -1.26 6.56
C GLU A 650 3.00 0.22 6.70
N ARG A 651 3.90 1.14 6.37
CA ARG A 651 3.75 2.60 6.57
C ARG A 651 2.43 3.13 5.99
N GLU A 652 2.23 2.99 4.68
CA GLU A 652 1.02 3.49 4.00
C GLU A 652 -0.25 2.87 4.59
N LYS A 653 -0.27 1.54 4.77
CA LYS A 653 -1.43 0.83 5.34
C LYS A 653 -1.73 1.27 6.77
N SER A 654 -0.71 1.57 7.56
CA SER A 654 -0.86 2.00 8.94
C SER A 654 -1.38 3.43 9.05
N VAL A 655 -0.82 4.36 8.26
CA VAL A 655 -1.30 5.75 8.19
C VAL A 655 -2.72 5.80 7.61
N CYS A 656 -3.05 4.98 6.62
CA CYS A 656 -4.41 4.83 6.09
C CYS A 656 -5.41 4.39 7.19
N LYS A 657 -5.02 3.43 8.03
CA LYS A 657 -5.83 3.02 9.19
C LYS A 657 -5.97 4.13 10.23
N ALA A 658 -4.93 4.93 10.45
CA ALA A 658 -4.97 6.09 11.34
C ALA A 658 -5.94 7.16 10.81
N ALA A 659 -5.90 7.44 9.50
CA ALA A 659 -6.80 8.37 8.82
C ALA A 659 -8.26 7.93 8.91
N LEU A 660 -8.53 6.63 8.68
CA LEU A 660 -9.87 6.06 8.83
C LEU A 660 -10.37 6.20 10.28
N LEU A 661 -9.51 5.89 11.26
CA LEU A 661 -9.84 5.98 12.68
C LEU A 661 -10.13 7.42 13.11
N LEU A 662 -9.35 8.40 12.63
CA LEU A 662 -9.63 9.82 12.85
C LEU A 662 -11.02 10.18 12.32
N GLY A 663 -11.34 9.79 11.08
CA GLY A 663 -12.66 10.05 10.51
C GLY A 663 -13.82 9.40 11.29
N GLU A 664 -13.64 8.16 11.77
CA GLU A 664 -14.65 7.46 12.59
C GLU A 664 -14.86 8.11 13.96
N THR A 665 -13.83 8.77 14.52
CA THR A 665 -13.82 9.29 15.90
C THR A 665 -13.86 10.80 16.01
N GLU A 666 -13.93 11.53 14.90
CA GLU A 666 -13.86 13.00 14.85
C GLU A 666 -14.92 13.67 15.74
N GLU A 667 -16.18 13.24 15.65
CA GLU A 667 -17.28 13.76 16.47
C GLU A 667 -17.10 13.41 17.97
N ILE A 668 -16.53 12.24 18.28
CA ILE A 668 -16.22 11.84 19.66
C ILE A 668 -15.12 12.75 20.23
N LEU A 669 -14.05 12.98 19.47
CA LEU A 669 -12.95 13.84 19.88
C LEU A 669 -13.42 15.28 20.10
N ALA A 670 -14.29 15.81 19.24
CA ALA A 670 -14.90 17.12 19.42
C ALA A 670 -15.75 17.19 20.71
N LEU A 671 -16.55 16.16 20.99
CA LEU A 671 -17.35 16.04 22.22
C LEU A 671 -16.49 16.01 23.48
N LEU A 672 -15.38 15.26 23.46
CA LEU A 672 -14.47 15.15 24.60
C LEU A 672 -13.61 16.41 24.80
N GLN A 673 -13.30 17.15 23.73
CA GLN A 673 -12.57 18.42 23.81
C GLN A 673 -13.39 19.54 24.47
N GLN A 674 -14.72 19.48 24.44
CA GLN A 674 -15.55 20.46 25.15
C GLN A 674 -15.49 20.30 26.67
N ARG A 675 -14.96 19.17 27.17
CA ARG A 675 -14.86 18.88 28.61
C ARG A 675 -13.54 19.38 29.18
N GLU A 676 -13.57 19.82 30.43
CA GLU A 676 -12.35 20.02 31.22
C GLU A 676 -11.75 18.65 31.53
N LEU A 677 -10.51 18.43 31.07
CA LEU A 677 -9.80 17.17 31.27
C LEU A 677 -8.70 17.39 32.32
N PRO A 678 -8.52 16.45 33.28
CA PRO A 678 -7.37 16.50 34.17
C PRO A 678 -6.09 16.41 33.32
N PHE A 679 -5.12 17.30 33.56
CA PHE A 679 -3.87 17.30 32.80
C PHE A 679 -3.05 16.06 33.18
N LEU A 680 -3.05 15.08 32.28
CA LEU A 680 -2.31 13.83 32.40
C LEU A 680 -1.34 13.71 31.23
N ASP A 681 -0.11 13.32 31.54
CA ASP A 681 0.85 12.88 30.54
C ASP A 681 0.23 11.73 29.72
N PRO A 682 0.22 11.81 28.36
CA PRO A 682 -0.45 10.82 27.52
C PRO A 682 -0.06 9.37 27.82
N ASP A 683 1.21 9.12 28.14
CA ASP A 683 1.72 7.79 28.48
C ASP A 683 1.15 7.24 29.80
N ARG A 684 0.79 8.13 30.74
CA ARG A 684 0.12 7.78 32.00
C ARG A 684 -1.40 7.71 31.82
N ALA A 685 -1.97 8.54 30.95
CA ALA A 685 -3.40 8.58 30.64
C ALA A 685 -3.95 7.25 30.06
N ALA A 686 -3.08 6.45 29.46
CA ALA A 686 -3.42 5.11 28.99
C ALA A 686 -3.83 4.14 30.11
N TYR A 687 -3.40 4.38 31.36
CA TYR A 687 -3.69 3.52 32.50
C TYR A 687 -4.90 4.02 33.30
N ILE A 688 -5.92 3.17 33.45
CA ILE A 688 -7.10 3.49 34.27
C ILE A 688 -6.74 3.78 35.73
N GLU A 689 -5.69 3.14 36.27
CA GLU A 689 -5.24 3.37 37.64
C GLU A 689 -4.59 4.74 37.85
N GLU A 690 -3.91 5.28 36.84
CA GLU A 690 -3.34 6.64 36.89
C GLU A 690 -4.47 7.69 36.88
N TRP A 691 -5.50 7.47 36.07
CA TRP A 691 -6.73 8.26 36.10
C TRP A 691 -7.40 8.21 37.48
N ARG A 692 -7.55 7.01 38.07
CA ARG A 692 -8.10 6.84 39.42
C ARG A 692 -7.29 7.57 40.49
N ALA A 693 -5.96 7.55 40.37
CA ALA A 693 -5.07 8.21 41.32
C ALA A 693 -5.20 9.74 41.26
N LEU A 694 -5.30 10.31 40.06
CA LEU A 694 -5.37 11.75 39.87
C LEU A 694 -6.72 12.35 40.26
N MET A 695 -7.82 11.73 39.83
CA MET A 695 -9.16 12.20 40.21
C MET A 695 -9.37 12.14 41.74
N LYS A 696 -8.74 11.17 42.44
CA LYS A 696 -8.76 11.11 43.91
C LYS A 696 -7.98 12.26 44.56
N LYS A 697 -6.88 12.69 43.94
CA LYS A 697 -6.06 13.81 44.42
C LYS A 697 -6.81 15.14 44.26
N GLU A 698 -7.47 15.35 43.13
CA GLU A 698 -8.30 16.54 42.89
C GLU A 698 -9.50 16.62 43.85
N ASN A 699 -10.21 15.51 44.07
CA ASN A 699 -11.31 15.46 45.03
C ASN A 699 -10.87 15.78 46.47
N LYS A 700 -9.68 15.33 46.87
CA LYS A 700 -9.14 15.62 48.21
C LYS A 700 -8.76 17.10 48.35
N ASN A 701 -8.10 17.66 47.33
CA ASN A 701 -7.75 19.08 47.32
C ASN A 701 -8.98 19.99 47.35
N ASN A 702 -10.06 19.63 46.65
CA ASN A 702 -11.32 20.39 46.68
C ASN A 702 -12.08 20.28 48.02
N GLN A 703 -11.86 19.20 48.79
CA GLN A 703 -12.42 19.05 50.13
C GLN A 703 -11.61 19.80 51.20
N ASP A 704 -10.31 20.00 50.99
CA ASP A 704 -9.44 20.74 51.90
C ASP A 704 -9.46 22.27 51.67
N SER A 705 -10.08 22.74 50.56
CA SER A 705 -10.22 24.15 50.18
C SER A 705 -11.58 24.78 50.50
N VAL A 706 -12.47 24.05 51.16
CA VAL A 706 -13.77 24.50 51.70
C VAL A 706 -13.69 24.46 53.22
#